data_AF-A0A943IZ45-F1
#
_entry.id   AF-A0A943IZ45-F1
#
_cell.length_a   1.000
_cell.length_b   1.000
_cell.length_c   1.000
_cell.angle_alpha   90.00
_cell.angle_beta   90.00
_cell.angle_gamma   90.00
#
_symmetry.space_group_name_H-M   'P 1'
#
loop_
_entity.id
_entity.type
_entity.pdbx_description
1 polymer ?
#
loop_
_entity_poly.entity_id
_entity_poly.type
_entity_poly.pdbx_seq_one_letter_code
_entity_poly.pdbx_strand_id
1 'polypeptide(L)'
;MAKEKNNEEKVRPKGRIVLTVLLILALLSGGFAIYNLFLLRNMGNLVKYFYFAMVLIIGLYILLFFKVKVRLKRRKKGKEKKEKKDRGLIICFVLYIIFTAVLGGAIAYVYGFVGSFNKEYVTYSSSLVTLSSNESKTIEDVDDYRIGILSDKNSVEGYIIPQEVIKKYKLKDNNDIVEYDNYTEMMADLYAKEIDALFITTSYHSIFSSIDAYENIDNETKKIFTQEKKMKKVVTSKRETSSKGKNIKEPFTILLMGVDSTDEGLTKNTVANGDSLVLITFNPKTLNATMISIPRDSYVPIACWSGKPENKITHAAAYGTDCMMSTIEEYFDIKIDYYAKINFKGLVKLVDAMGGIDVEVPKDLCTDNSNREGEVCISQGYQHLNGEQALVLSRNRKQLAAGDLDRGRNQQLVIQAMVNKVRTIRSASKFMKILDTISNNFDTNFTANQILSFYSIAEDILNNNLAKDDADLVNIQQLYLQGTGQMIYDERARMVLWNYVPNKDSRKDVVNAMKTNLGLLEYEDKKTFSFSINDEYEKQIVGYGPYNSNYTYKLVPNFVGYSEAVARSIASRNGIKVVFSGSGGTVVSQSAPVNKRVDKLNGSVTLTLSGSSKSNTTTESSKDTSKNNNNNNNNKDKGTSSDETKKDDEKDDEKDDIGSDDKTTSSDETKKDEKSSNGGNN
;
A
#
# COMPACT_ATOMS: atom_id res chain seq x y z
N MET A 1 76.87 65.85 14.42
CA MET A 1 76.22 64.65 15.02
C MET A 1 74.72 64.74 14.79
N ALA A 2 74.20 64.01 13.81
CA ALA A 2 72.77 63.73 13.68
C ALA A 2 72.66 62.29 13.16
N LYS A 3 72.02 61.42 13.95
CA LYS A 3 71.76 60.00 13.64
C LYS A 3 70.56 59.94 12.70
N GLU A 4 70.77 59.53 11.45
CA GLU A 4 69.68 59.03 10.61
C GLU A 4 69.34 57.59 11.03
N LYS A 5 68.09 57.42 11.49
CA LYS A 5 67.45 56.12 11.72
C LYS A 5 67.09 55.52 10.36
N ASN A 6 67.82 54.49 9.93
CA ASN A 6 67.32 53.57 8.91
C ASN A 6 66.42 52.52 9.57
N ASN A 7 65.11 52.69 9.39
CA ASN A 7 64.09 51.70 9.69
C ASN A 7 64.20 50.53 8.69
N GLU A 8 64.77 49.41 9.13
CA GLU A 8 64.58 48.14 8.42
C GLU A 8 63.15 47.62 8.69
N GLU A 9 62.23 47.89 7.76
CA GLU A 9 60.94 47.19 7.72
C GLU A 9 61.18 45.69 7.42
N LYS A 10 61.04 44.87 8.46
CA LYS A 10 60.94 43.40 8.34
C LYS A 10 59.69 43.04 7.54
N VAL A 11 59.84 42.87 6.23
CA VAL A 11 58.81 42.27 5.38
C VAL A 11 58.55 40.83 5.84
N ARG A 12 57.44 40.62 6.55
CA ARG A 12 56.99 39.28 7.02
C ARG A 12 56.69 38.37 5.82
N PRO A 13 57.01 37.06 5.89
CA PRO A 13 56.86 36.15 4.76
C PRO A 13 55.38 35.77 4.54
N LYS A 14 54.63 36.58 3.78
CA LYS A 14 53.21 36.39 3.45
C LYS A 14 52.87 34.96 2.96
N GLY A 15 53.75 34.34 2.17
CA GLY A 15 53.54 32.97 1.67
C GLY A 15 53.54 31.85 2.73
N ARG A 16 54.17 32.05 3.90
CA ARG A 16 54.13 31.06 4.99
C ARG A 16 52.76 31.03 5.67
N ILE A 17 52.17 32.18 5.89
CA ILE A 17 50.84 32.30 6.51
C ILE A 17 49.80 31.65 5.59
N VAL A 18 49.88 31.92 4.27
CA VAL A 18 49.01 31.30 3.26
C VAL A 18 49.12 29.77 3.28
N LEU A 19 50.32 29.21 3.29
CA LEU A 19 50.51 27.76 3.34
C LEU A 19 49.96 27.12 4.63
N THR A 20 50.15 27.79 5.78
CA THR A 20 49.63 27.29 7.06
C THR A 20 48.10 27.30 7.07
N VAL A 21 47.47 28.35 6.53
CA VAL A 21 46.02 28.44 6.36
C VAL A 21 45.51 27.34 5.42
N LEU A 22 46.16 27.13 4.28
CA LEU A 22 45.80 26.06 3.34
C LEU A 22 45.94 24.66 3.95
N LEU A 23 46.95 24.45 4.80
CA LEU A 23 47.10 23.20 5.53
C LEU A 23 45.94 22.97 6.50
N ILE A 24 45.54 23.99 7.26
CA ILE A 24 44.37 23.90 8.17
C ILE A 24 43.10 23.60 7.37
N LEU A 25 42.88 24.32 6.26
CA LEU A 25 41.72 24.08 5.39
C LEU A 25 41.71 22.67 4.80
N ALA A 26 42.87 22.14 4.39
CA ALA A 26 43.00 20.78 3.89
C ALA A 26 42.74 19.72 4.97
N LEU A 27 43.13 19.98 6.22
CA LEU A 27 42.79 19.12 7.35
C LEU A 27 41.30 19.15 7.66
N LEU A 28 40.67 20.33 7.62
CA LEU A 28 39.23 20.47 7.82
C LEU A 28 38.42 19.81 6.70
N SER A 29 38.77 20.06 5.43
CA SER A 29 38.08 19.46 4.28
C SER A 29 38.32 17.95 4.20
N GLY A 30 39.52 17.49 4.53
CA GLY A 30 39.84 16.07 4.66
C GLY A 30 39.08 15.41 5.80
N GLY A 31 39.02 16.04 6.98
CA GLY A 31 38.23 15.57 8.12
C GLY A 31 36.74 15.50 7.80
N PHE A 32 36.20 16.51 7.11
CA PHE A 32 34.82 16.50 6.60
C PHE A 32 34.57 15.35 5.61
N ALA A 33 35.48 15.12 4.66
CA ALA A 33 35.36 13.98 3.74
C ALA A 33 35.42 12.64 4.47
N ILE A 34 36.33 12.47 5.43
CA ILE A 34 36.47 11.25 6.25
C ILE A 34 35.21 11.01 7.09
N TYR A 35 34.66 12.05 7.73
CA TYR A 35 33.42 11.95 8.49
C TYR A 35 32.26 11.48 7.60
N ASN A 36 32.09 12.06 6.41
CA ASN A 36 31.04 11.65 5.49
C ASN A 36 31.28 10.25 4.91
N LEU A 37 32.53 9.85 4.66
CA LEU A 37 32.88 8.47 4.30
C LEU A 37 32.48 7.47 5.39
N PHE A 38 32.56 7.87 6.67
CA PHE A 38 32.10 7.04 7.78
C PHE A 38 30.57 6.86 7.80
N LEU A 39 29.80 7.83 7.30
CA LEU A 39 28.35 7.66 7.11
C LEU A 39 28.02 6.53 6.12
N LEU A 40 28.94 6.21 5.21
CA LEU A 40 28.78 5.09 4.28
C LEU A 40 29.26 3.75 4.85
N ARG A 41 29.58 3.64 6.15
CA ARG A 41 30.24 2.47 6.76
C ARG A 41 29.62 1.09 6.46
N ASN A 42 28.38 1.01 6.02
CA ASN A 42 27.72 -0.24 5.65
C ASN A 42 27.72 -0.59 4.13
N MET A 43 28.13 0.32 3.23
CA MET A 43 28.31 0.01 1.79
C MET A 43 29.46 -0.98 1.49
N GLY A 44 29.70 -1.36 0.23
CA GLY A 44 30.82 -2.24 -0.15
C GLY A 44 32.19 -1.73 0.33
N ASN A 45 33.08 -2.66 0.70
CA ASN A 45 34.39 -2.37 1.29
C ASN A 45 35.39 -1.78 0.29
N LEU A 46 35.28 -2.18 -0.98
CA LEU A 46 36.28 -1.91 -2.02
C LEU A 46 36.38 -0.41 -2.34
N VAL A 47 35.24 0.22 -2.57
CA VAL A 47 35.12 1.65 -2.87
C VAL A 47 35.62 2.50 -1.69
N LYS A 48 35.29 2.11 -0.46
CA LYS A 48 35.69 2.83 0.76
C LYS A 48 37.18 2.81 1.01
N TYR A 49 37.79 1.63 0.95
CA TYR A 49 39.21 1.49 1.23
C TYR A 49 40.05 2.16 0.15
N PHE A 50 39.61 2.10 -1.11
CA PHE A 50 40.26 2.83 -2.19
C PHE A 50 40.24 4.35 -1.94
N TYR A 51 39.08 4.92 -1.60
CA TYR A 51 38.99 6.36 -1.32
C TYR A 51 39.70 6.77 -0.02
N PHE A 52 39.61 5.96 1.03
CA PHE A 52 40.30 6.22 2.29
C PHE A 52 41.82 6.19 2.10
N ALA A 53 42.32 5.22 1.34
CA ALA A 53 43.73 5.14 0.95
C ALA A 53 44.14 6.34 0.09
N MET A 54 43.31 6.78 -0.86
CA MET A 54 43.60 7.94 -1.70
C MET A 54 43.72 9.23 -0.88
N VAL A 55 42.78 9.48 0.04
CA VAL A 55 42.80 10.63 0.95
C VAL A 55 44.04 10.58 1.86
N LEU A 56 44.38 9.41 2.42
CA LEU A 56 45.55 9.22 3.26
C LEU A 56 46.87 9.40 2.50
N ILE A 57 47.01 8.81 1.31
CA ILE A 57 48.21 8.88 0.48
C ILE A 57 48.47 10.32 0.06
N ILE A 58 47.43 11.03 -0.40
CA ILE A 58 47.57 12.43 -0.81
C ILE A 58 47.89 13.31 0.41
N GLY A 59 47.25 13.09 1.56
CA GLY A 59 47.55 13.79 2.81
C GLY A 59 48.99 13.56 3.30
N LEU A 60 49.46 12.30 3.26
CA LEU A 60 50.83 11.92 3.63
C LEU A 60 51.87 12.50 2.68
N TYR A 61 51.61 12.49 1.38
CA TYR A 61 52.48 13.11 0.37
C TYR A 61 52.67 14.61 0.64
N ILE A 62 51.57 15.32 0.94
CA ILE A 62 51.59 16.74 1.29
C ILE A 62 52.41 16.99 2.57
N LEU A 63 52.24 16.17 3.61
CA LEU A 63 52.99 16.26 4.88
C LEU A 63 54.49 15.96 4.70
N LEU A 64 54.84 14.91 3.94
CA LEU A 64 56.22 14.55 3.63
C LEU A 64 56.92 15.63 2.82
N PHE A 65 56.26 16.17 1.80
CA PHE A 65 56.79 17.27 1.00
C PHE A 65 57.01 18.53 1.85
N PHE A 66 56.12 18.82 2.80
CA PHE A 66 56.29 19.92 3.75
C PHE A 66 57.50 19.70 4.68
N LYS A 67 57.64 18.50 5.27
CA LYS A 67 58.80 18.12 6.12
C LYS A 67 60.12 18.20 5.35
N VAL A 68 60.18 17.67 4.14
CA VAL A 68 61.37 17.73 3.27
C VAL A 68 61.77 19.18 3.00
N LYS A 69 60.81 20.07 2.77
CA LYS A 69 61.06 21.49 2.53
C LYS A 69 61.56 22.23 3.78
N VAL A 70 61.02 21.90 4.97
CA VAL A 70 61.51 22.42 6.26
C VAL A 70 62.95 21.95 6.51
N ARG A 71 63.27 20.68 6.20
CA ARG A 71 64.59 20.07 6.40
C ARG A 71 65.64 20.59 5.40
N LEU A 72 65.29 20.77 4.12
CA LEU A 72 66.16 21.37 3.09
C LEU A 72 66.48 22.85 3.37
N LYS A 73 65.57 23.58 4.05
CA LYS A 73 65.80 24.98 4.44
C LYS A 73 66.87 25.14 5.53
N ARG A 74 67.15 24.10 6.32
CA ARG A 74 68.28 24.08 7.27
C ARG A 74 69.64 23.94 6.56
N ARG A 75 69.67 23.61 5.25
CA ARG A 75 70.92 23.25 4.54
C ARG A 75 71.46 24.23 3.49
N LYS A 76 70.74 25.26 2.99
CA LYS A 76 71.33 26.21 2.01
C LYS A 76 70.87 27.67 2.09
N LYS A 77 71.83 28.58 2.30
CA LYS A 77 71.85 30.00 1.87
C LYS A 77 72.04 30.04 0.35
N GLY A 78 71.16 30.71 -0.38
CA GLY A 78 71.23 30.87 -1.84
C GLY A 78 69.87 31.19 -2.45
N LYS A 79 69.70 32.45 -2.88
CA LYS A 79 68.61 32.94 -3.77
C LYS A 79 68.84 32.30 -5.16
N GLU A 80 67.89 31.83 -5.98
CA GLU A 80 66.80 32.59 -6.58
C GLU A 80 65.76 31.70 -7.34
N LYS A 81 65.72 30.38 -7.15
CA LYS A 81 64.73 29.47 -7.80
C LYS A 81 63.48 29.16 -6.94
N LYS A 82 63.09 30.07 -6.04
CA LYS A 82 62.17 29.79 -4.92
C LYS A 82 60.68 30.00 -5.18
N GLU A 83 60.27 30.87 -6.12
CA GLU A 83 58.84 31.22 -6.29
C GLU A 83 58.03 30.23 -7.15
N LYS A 84 58.59 29.65 -8.22
CA LYS A 84 57.84 28.72 -9.10
C LYS A 84 57.39 27.44 -8.39
N LYS A 85 58.12 26.99 -7.36
CA LYS A 85 57.85 25.72 -6.63
C LYS A 85 56.82 25.87 -5.50
N ASP A 86 56.53 27.10 -5.05
CA ASP A 86 55.50 27.39 -4.05
C ASP A 86 54.10 27.47 -4.69
N ARG A 87 54.01 27.96 -5.93
CA ARG A 87 52.76 28.04 -6.70
C ARG A 87 52.16 26.65 -7.00
N GLY A 88 52.97 25.70 -7.45
CA GLY A 88 52.51 24.33 -7.71
C GLY A 88 51.93 23.63 -6.47
N LEU A 89 52.54 23.87 -5.30
CA LEU A 89 52.07 23.29 -4.04
C LEU A 89 50.78 23.96 -3.53
N ILE A 90 50.65 25.28 -3.68
CA ILE A 90 49.39 25.99 -3.42
C ILE A 90 48.29 25.44 -4.33
N ILE A 91 48.56 25.22 -5.62
CA ILE A 91 47.62 24.59 -6.56
C ILE A 91 47.23 23.18 -6.08
N CYS A 92 48.19 22.34 -5.67
CA CYS A 92 47.87 21.02 -5.14
C CYS A 92 46.98 21.08 -3.87
N PHE A 93 47.25 22.00 -2.95
CA PHE A 93 46.40 22.20 -1.77
C PHE A 93 44.99 22.62 -2.15
N VAL A 94 44.86 23.59 -3.06
CA VAL A 94 43.56 24.08 -3.54
C VAL A 94 42.80 22.95 -4.25
N LEU A 95 43.45 22.20 -5.15
CA LEU A 95 42.82 21.06 -5.82
C LEU A 95 42.41 19.96 -4.85
N TYR A 96 43.23 19.65 -3.83
CA TYR A 96 42.89 18.68 -2.79
C TYR A 96 41.71 19.15 -1.94
N ILE A 97 41.68 20.42 -1.54
CA ILE A 97 40.58 21.02 -0.79
C ILE A 97 39.29 20.95 -1.61
N ILE A 98 39.33 21.38 -2.88
CA ILE A 98 38.18 21.31 -3.78
C ILE A 98 37.71 19.87 -3.92
N PHE A 99 38.63 18.94 -4.22
CA PHE A 99 38.29 17.53 -4.38
C PHE A 99 37.64 16.94 -3.13
N THR A 100 38.23 17.14 -1.95
CA THR A 100 37.69 16.61 -0.68
C THR A 100 36.39 17.28 -0.25
N ALA A 101 36.24 18.59 -0.49
CA ALA A 101 35.01 19.32 -0.22
C ALA A 101 33.87 18.86 -1.14
N VAL A 102 34.12 18.75 -2.45
CA VAL A 102 33.15 18.27 -3.44
C VAL A 102 32.75 16.82 -3.13
N LEU A 103 33.71 15.95 -2.85
CA LEU A 103 33.44 14.55 -2.52
C LEU A 103 32.64 14.42 -1.21
N GLY A 104 33.09 15.09 -0.14
CA GLY A 104 32.39 15.08 1.14
C GLY A 104 30.97 15.64 1.01
N GLY A 105 30.79 16.71 0.22
CA GLY A 105 29.49 17.31 -0.06
C GLY A 105 28.58 16.40 -0.86
N ALA A 106 29.11 15.70 -1.88
CA ALA A 106 28.35 14.72 -2.65
C ALA A 106 27.88 13.54 -1.78
N ILE A 107 28.75 13.02 -0.90
CA ILE A 107 28.38 11.94 0.02
C ILE A 107 27.32 12.43 1.02
N ALA A 108 27.50 13.62 1.61
CA ALA A 108 26.54 14.21 2.53
C ALA A 108 25.17 14.40 1.86
N TYR A 109 25.15 14.88 0.61
CA TYR A 109 23.94 15.04 -0.18
C TYR A 109 23.24 13.70 -0.42
N VAL A 110 23.95 12.67 -0.90
CA VAL A 110 23.38 11.33 -1.12
C VAL A 110 22.85 10.73 0.17
N TYR A 111 23.60 10.82 1.27
CA TYR A 111 23.18 10.28 2.57
C TYR A 111 21.94 10.99 3.10
N GLY A 112 21.91 12.33 3.06
CA GLY A 112 20.76 13.12 3.48
C GLY A 112 19.53 12.88 2.60
N PHE A 113 19.74 12.78 1.29
CA PHE A 113 18.70 12.48 0.31
C PHE A 113 18.10 11.08 0.54
N VAL A 114 18.91 10.04 0.68
CA VAL A 114 18.42 8.69 1.00
C VAL A 114 17.78 8.64 2.40
N GLY A 115 18.25 9.46 3.34
CA GLY A 115 17.60 9.65 4.64
C GLY A 115 16.20 10.25 4.55
N SER A 116 15.88 11.02 3.50
CA SER A 116 14.58 11.67 3.34
C SER A 116 13.41 10.70 3.11
N PHE A 117 13.70 9.47 2.66
CA PHE A 117 12.70 8.40 2.53
C PHE A 117 12.11 7.95 3.87
N ASN A 118 12.89 8.08 4.95
CA ASN A 118 12.42 7.87 6.31
C ASN A 118 12.02 9.22 6.90
N LYS A 119 10.80 9.64 6.58
CA LYS A 119 10.29 10.95 6.98
C LYS A 119 10.30 11.08 8.50
N GLU A 120 10.97 12.11 9.02
CA GLU A 120 11.01 12.35 10.49
C GLU A 120 9.63 12.73 11.05
N TYR A 121 8.82 13.39 10.22
CA TYR A 121 7.51 13.90 10.59
C TYR A 121 6.41 13.27 9.72
N VAL A 122 5.24 13.12 10.32
CA VAL A 122 3.99 12.77 9.63
C VAL A 122 2.96 13.85 9.94
N THR A 123 2.21 14.27 8.93
CA THR A 123 1.09 15.21 9.10
C THR A 123 -0.20 14.42 9.26
N TYR A 124 -0.77 14.41 10.46
CA TYR A 124 -2.09 13.83 10.71
C TYR A 124 -3.17 14.85 10.37
N SER A 125 -4.30 14.39 9.84
CA SER A 125 -5.41 15.29 9.49
C SER A 125 -6.74 14.69 9.91
N SER A 126 -7.50 15.44 10.70
CA SER A 126 -8.83 15.06 11.15
C SER A 126 -9.85 16.07 10.66
N SER A 127 -10.93 15.58 10.08
CA SER A 127 -12.07 16.36 9.63
C SER A 127 -13.26 16.13 10.55
N LEU A 128 -13.99 17.20 10.85
CA LEU A 128 -15.36 17.11 11.34
C LEU A 128 -16.27 16.92 10.13
N VAL A 129 -17.02 15.83 10.12
CA VAL A 129 -17.84 15.37 8.99
C VAL A 129 -19.29 15.26 9.42
N THR A 130 -20.20 15.69 8.55
CA THR A 130 -21.65 15.52 8.70
C THR A 130 -22.22 14.84 7.45
N LEU A 131 -23.47 14.37 7.52
CA LEU A 131 -24.19 14.00 6.30
C LEU A 131 -24.39 15.25 5.42
N SER A 132 -24.33 15.08 4.10
CA SER A 132 -24.55 16.16 3.13
C SER A 132 -25.91 16.83 3.28
N SER A 133 -26.91 16.11 3.80
CA SER A 133 -28.24 16.63 4.09
C SER A 133 -28.31 17.58 5.30
N ASN A 134 -27.29 17.59 6.17
CA ASN A 134 -27.20 18.52 7.28
C ASN A 134 -26.94 19.95 6.74
N GLU A 135 -27.47 21.00 7.37
CA GLU A 135 -27.37 22.36 6.84
C GLU A 135 -26.04 23.08 7.17
N SER A 136 -25.34 22.66 8.22
CA SER A 136 -24.12 23.33 8.72
C SER A 136 -23.00 23.32 7.70
N LYS A 137 -22.30 24.45 7.55
CA LYS A 137 -21.23 24.64 6.56
C LYS A 137 -19.88 24.83 7.22
N THR A 138 -19.83 25.45 8.39
CA THR A 138 -18.60 25.68 9.15
C THR A 138 -18.72 25.11 10.56
N ILE A 139 -17.61 25.12 11.30
CA ILE A 139 -17.59 24.65 12.69
C ILE A 139 -18.40 25.55 13.63
N GLU A 140 -18.60 26.82 13.27
CA GLU A 140 -19.42 27.77 14.03
C GLU A 140 -20.93 27.48 13.92
N ASP A 141 -21.36 26.72 12.91
CA ASP A 141 -22.74 26.28 12.73
C ASP A 141 -23.09 25.03 13.57
N VAL A 142 -22.17 24.55 14.41
CA VAL A 142 -22.32 23.32 15.20
C VAL A 142 -22.78 23.68 16.62
N ASP A 143 -24.08 23.51 16.85
CA ASP A 143 -24.75 23.84 18.12
C ASP A 143 -25.86 22.82 18.40
N ASP A 144 -25.94 22.31 19.63
CA ASP A 144 -26.84 21.21 20.05
C ASP A 144 -26.61 19.88 19.29
N TYR A 145 -25.38 19.61 18.87
CA TYR A 145 -25.03 18.40 18.13
C TYR A 145 -24.57 17.29 19.06
N ARG A 146 -24.80 16.05 18.62
CA ARG A 146 -24.12 14.86 19.11
C ARG A 146 -22.90 14.60 18.22
N ILE A 147 -21.70 14.74 18.78
CA ILE A 147 -20.44 14.69 18.03
C ILE A 147 -19.63 13.45 18.45
N GLY A 148 -19.37 12.56 17.49
CA GLY A 148 -18.57 11.36 17.69
C GLY A 148 -17.06 11.59 17.64
N ILE A 149 -16.32 11.00 18.59
CA ILE A 149 -14.85 10.87 18.57
C ILE A 149 -14.44 9.43 18.95
N LEU A 150 -13.19 9.02 18.65
CA LEU A 150 -12.69 7.74 19.16
C LEU A 150 -12.34 7.81 20.65
N SER A 151 -12.45 6.70 21.39
CA SER A 151 -12.06 6.57 22.80
C SER A 151 -10.54 6.36 22.99
N ASP A 152 -9.81 5.95 21.95
CA ASP A 152 -8.36 5.74 22.01
C ASP A 152 -7.58 7.05 22.14
N LYS A 153 -7.08 7.31 23.35
CA LYS A 153 -6.31 8.52 23.68
C LYS A 153 -5.00 8.67 22.92
N ASN A 154 -4.50 7.59 22.31
CA ASN A 154 -3.30 7.62 21.47
C ASN A 154 -3.61 7.91 20.00
N SER A 155 -4.87 7.83 19.59
CA SER A 155 -5.29 8.11 18.23
C SER A 155 -5.13 9.60 17.92
N VAL A 156 -4.17 9.93 17.05
CA VAL A 156 -3.91 11.32 16.70
C VAL A 156 -5.10 11.94 15.97
N GLU A 157 -5.67 11.22 15.00
CA GLU A 157 -6.76 11.70 14.14
C GLU A 157 -8.14 11.48 14.77
N GLY A 158 -8.30 10.47 15.63
CA GLY A 158 -9.58 10.12 16.26
C GLY A 158 -9.80 10.70 17.66
N TYR A 159 -8.74 11.13 18.36
CA TYR A 159 -8.87 11.69 19.72
C TYR A 159 -8.03 12.94 19.93
N ILE A 160 -6.72 12.94 19.66
CA ILE A 160 -5.84 14.07 20.03
C ILE A 160 -6.22 15.35 19.28
N ILE A 161 -6.30 15.31 17.94
CA ILE A 161 -6.74 16.47 17.15
C ILE A 161 -8.19 16.86 17.51
N PRO A 162 -9.15 15.93 17.56
CA PRO A 162 -10.53 16.24 17.99
C PRO A 162 -10.61 16.95 19.35
N GLN A 163 -9.89 16.48 20.37
CA GLN A 163 -9.88 17.12 21.69
C GLN A 163 -9.30 18.55 21.65
N GLU A 164 -8.27 18.79 20.83
CA GLU A 164 -7.72 20.13 20.62
C GLU A 164 -8.75 21.06 19.95
N VAL A 165 -9.48 20.57 18.94
CA VAL A 165 -10.54 21.31 18.26
C VAL A 165 -11.70 21.59 19.20
N ILE A 166 -12.20 20.57 19.91
CA ILE A 166 -13.27 20.67 20.90
C ILE A 166 -12.94 21.73 21.96
N LYS A 167 -11.70 21.75 22.46
CA LYS A 167 -11.25 22.75 23.44
C LYS A 167 -11.14 24.15 22.84
N LYS A 168 -10.60 24.27 21.62
CA LYS A 168 -10.37 25.56 20.94
C LYS A 168 -11.68 26.27 20.63
N TYR A 169 -12.69 25.53 20.16
CA TYR A 169 -14.00 26.06 19.77
C TYR A 169 -15.07 25.91 20.86
N LYS A 170 -14.68 25.40 22.05
CA LYS A 170 -15.57 25.17 23.19
C LYS A 170 -16.82 24.34 22.85
N LEU A 171 -16.64 23.33 22.00
CA LEU A 171 -17.78 22.54 21.50
C LEU A 171 -18.54 21.84 22.64
N LYS A 172 -17.89 21.53 23.77
CA LYS A 172 -18.54 20.94 24.96
C LYS A 172 -19.54 21.86 25.67
N ASP A 173 -19.53 23.16 25.39
CA ASP A 173 -20.42 24.10 26.10
C ASP A 173 -21.89 23.87 25.68
N ASN A 174 -22.11 23.52 24.40
CA ASN A 174 -23.45 23.37 23.81
C ASN A 174 -23.66 22.06 23.03
N ASN A 175 -22.69 21.13 22.99
CA ASN A 175 -22.79 19.89 22.23
C ASN A 175 -22.49 18.67 23.12
N ASP A 176 -23.10 17.52 22.79
CA ASP A 176 -22.82 16.23 23.43
C ASP A 176 -21.66 15.53 22.71
N ILE A 177 -20.60 15.19 23.45
CA ILE A 177 -19.43 14.49 22.89
C ILE A 177 -19.52 13.01 23.24
N VAL A 178 -19.66 12.18 22.21
CA VAL A 178 -19.82 10.72 22.36
C VAL A 178 -18.53 10.02 21.94
N GLU A 179 -18.02 9.13 22.80
CA GLU A 179 -16.82 8.35 22.52
C GLU A 179 -17.16 6.97 21.94
N TYR A 180 -16.44 6.57 20.91
CA TYR A 180 -16.60 5.31 20.19
C TYR A 180 -15.32 4.48 20.22
N ASP A 181 -15.45 3.15 20.29
CA ASP A 181 -14.28 2.27 20.23
C ASP A 181 -13.65 2.21 18.83
N ASN A 182 -14.42 2.52 17.78
CA ASN A 182 -14.01 2.28 16.40
C ASN A 182 -14.76 3.20 15.42
N TYR A 183 -14.13 3.48 14.27
CA TYR A 183 -14.72 4.32 13.24
C TYR A 183 -15.95 3.69 12.56
N THR A 184 -16.05 2.36 12.52
CA THR A 184 -17.13 1.65 11.81
C THR A 184 -18.48 1.88 12.47
N GLU A 185 -18.53 1.72 13.79
CA GLU A 185 -19.71 2.00 14.60
C GLU A 185 -20.08 3.49 14.54
N MET A 186 -19.10 4.37 14.72
CA MET A 186 -19.33 5.82 14.64
C MET A 186 -19.90 6.26 13.27
N MET A 187 -19.44 5.65 12.16
CA MET A 187 -20.00 5.92 10.84
C MET A 187 -21.43 5.37 10.69
N ALA A 188 -21.72 4.19 11.26
CA ALA A 188 -23.08 3.65 11.27
C ALA A 188 -24.05 4.55 12.05
N ASP A 189 -23.64 5.08 13.20
CA ASP A 189 -24.43 6.03 14.01
C ASP A 189 -24.71 7.34 13.24
N LEU A 190 -23.74 7.85 12.47
CA LEU A 190 -23.94 9.04 11.63
C LEU A 190 -25.02 8.80 10.57
N TYR A 191 -24.95 7.68 9.86
CA TYR A 191 -25.94 7.33 8.85
C TYR A 191 -27.33 7.02 9.44
N ALA A 192 -27.35 6.45 10.65
CA ALA A 192 -28.57 6.24 11.43
C ALA A 192 -29.13 7.55 12.03
N LYS A 193 -28.41 8.68 11.92
CA LYS A 193 -28.72 9.97 12.55
C LYS A 193 -28.81 9.88 14.08
N GLU A 194 -28.06 8.94 14.68
CA GLU A 194 -27.87 8.83 16.13
C GLU A 194 -26.81 9.83 16.63
N ILE A 195 -25.93 10.28 15.72
CA ILE A 195 -25.04 11.44 15.89
C ILE A 195 -25.16 12.37 14.67
N ASP A 196 -24.88 13.65 14.88
CA ASP A 196 -25.00 14.70 13.86
C ASP A 196 -23.69 14.94 13.11
N ALA A 197 -22.56 14.74 13.80
CA ALA A 197 -21.24 14.91 13.26
C ALA A 197 -20.25 13.90 13.87
N LEU A 198 -19.14 13.64 13.17
CA LEU A 198 -18.04 12.84 13.71
C LEU A 198 -16.68 13.39 13.30
N PHE A 199 -15.66 13.16 14.13
CA PHE A 199 -14.28 13.41 13.76
C PHE A 199 -13.63 12.16 13.16
N ILE A 200 -13.05 12.29 11.99
CA ILE A 200 -12.39 11.18 11.28
C ILE A 200 -11.25 11.64 10.39
N THR A 201 -10.30 10.75 10.08
CA THR A 201 -9.20 11.03 9.14
C THR A 201 -9.73 11.55 7.81
N THR A 202 -9.03 12.50 7.16
CA THR A 202 -9.45 13.07 5.86
C THR A 202 -9.62 12.05 4.73
N SER A 203 -9.01 10.87 4.87
CA SER A 203 -9.02 9.77 3.91
C SER A 203 -10.09 8.72 4.20
N TYR A 204 -11.12 9.04 5.00
CA TYR A 204 -12.16 8.09 5.41
C TYR A 204 -12.90 7.42 4.26
N HIS A 205 -13.05 8.08 3.11
CA HIS A 205 -13.64 7.48 1.90
C HIS A 205 -12.96 6.15 1.55
N SER A 206 -11.63 6.09 1.58
CA SER A 206 -10.90 4.87 1.23
C SER A 206 -11.13 3.72 2.22
N ILE A 207 -11.47 4.03 3.47
CA ILE A 207 -11.81 3.04 4.49
C ILE A 207 -13.21 2.45 4.21
N PHE A 208 -14.19 3.30 3.90
CA PHE A 208 -15.60 2.93 3.87
C PHE A 208 -16.17 2.63 2.49
N SER A 209 -15.67 3.23 1.40
CA SER A 209 -16.15 3.00 0.02
C SER A 209 -16.07 1.55 -0.45
N SER A 210 -15.33 0.71 0.28
CA SER A 210 -15.29 -0.74 0.08
C SER A 210 -16.54 -1.48 0.55
N ILE A 211 -17.41 -0.82 1.29
CA ILE A 211 -18.65 -1.32 1.85
C ILE A 211 -19.79 -0.76 0.99
N ASP A 212 -20.61 -1.63 0.42
CA ASP A 212 -21.67 -1.27 -0.54
C ASP A 212 -22.61 -0.16 -0.01
N ALA A 213 -22.91 -0.17 1.30
CA ALA A 213 -23.75 0.85 1.94
C ALA A 213 -23.12 2.25 1.99
N TYR A 214 -21.81 2.36 1.75
CA TYR A 214 -21.03 3.59 1.78
C TYR A 214 -20.29 3.83 0.45
N GLU A 215 -20.69 3.16 -0.64
CA GLU A 215 -20.06 3.32 -1.96
C GLU A 215 -20.09 4.79 -2.43
N ASN A 216 -21.15 5.53 -2.07
CA ASN A 216 -21.37 6.93 -2.42
C ASN A 216 -21.04 7.91 -1.27
N ILE A 217 -20.21 7.51 -0.30
CA ILE A 217 -19.91 8.31 0.90
C ILE A 217 -19.37 9.71 0.57
N ASP A 218 -18.66 9.88 -0.54
CA ASP A 218 -18.17 11.20 -0.99
C ASP A 218 -19.30 12.19 -1.32
N ASN A 219 -20.45 11.70 -1.77
CA ASN A 219 -21.62 12.52 -2.09
C ASN A 219 -22.57 12.65 -0.88
N GLU A 220 -22.60 11.64 -0.02
CA GLU A 220 -23.51 11.53 1.13
C GLU A 220 -22.99 12.21 2.38
N THR A 221 -21.70 12.54 2.43
CA THR A 221 -21.07 13.23 3.55
C THR A 221 -20.33 14.48 3.10
N LYS A 222 -20.14 15.43 4.02
CA LYS A 222 -19.37 16.64 3.77
C LYS A 222 -18.46 16.97 4.95
N LYS A 223 -17.26 17.48 4.65
CA LYS A 223 -16.29 17.97 5.63
C LYS A 223 -16.61 19.42 5.97
N ILE A 224 -17.01 19.71 7.21
CA ILE A 224 -17.32 21.09 7.66
C ILE A 224 -16.12 21.79 8.27
N PHE A 225 -15.14 21.03 8.77
CA PHE A 225 -13.89 21.54 9.31
C PHE A 225 -12.77 20.52 9.15
N THR A 226 -11.53 20.97 9.02
CA THR A 226 -10.35 20.09 8.99
C THR A 226 -9.20 20.74 9.74
N GLN A 227 -8.54 19.97 10.60
CA GLN A 227 -7.35 20.38 11.32
C GLN A 227 -6.21 19.40 11.04
N GLU A 228 -5.09 19.96 10.61
CA GLU A 228 -3.84 19.21 10.43
C GLU A 228 -2.92 19.40 11.63
N LYS A 229 -2.15 18.36 11.94
CA LYS A 229 -1.13 18.37 12.98
C LYS A 229 0.11 17.59 12.55
N LYS A 230 1.24 18.28 12.49
CA LYS A 230 2.54 17.67 12.21
C LYS A 230 3.13 17.10 13.50
N MET A 231 3.42 15.80 13.51
CA MET A 231 4.01 15.11 14.65
C MET A 231 5.28 14.36 14.24
N LYS A 232 6.22 14.22 15.18
CA LYS A 232 7.40 13.37 14.95
C LYS A 232 6.98 11.90 14.96
N LYS A 233 7.42 11.12 13.96
CA LYS A 233 7.10 9.68 13.86
C LYS A 233 7.42 8.90 15.13
N VAL A 234 8.53 9.24 15.78
CA VAL A 234 8.99 8.57 17.01
C VAL A 234 8.04 8.72 18.20
N VAL A 235 7.15 9.72 18.16
CA VAL A 235 6.14 9.96 19.20
C VAL A 235 4.88 9.15 18.92
N THR A 236 4.55 8.93 17.65
CA THR A 236 3.29 8.33 17.23
C THR A 236 3.39 6.85 16.88
N SER A 237 4.60 6.31 16.72
CA SER A 237 4.83 4.87 16.54
C SER A 237 6.15 4.42 17.17
N LYS A 238 6.07 3.33 17.94
CA LYS A 238 7.25 2.63 18.47
C LYS A 238 7.91 1.75 17.40
N ARG A 239 7.13 1.25 16.42
CA ARG A 239 7.59 0.31 15.39
C ARG A 239 8.38 0.99 14.27
N GLU A 240 8.09 2.25 14.00
CA GLU A 240 8.81 3.08 13.02
C GLU A 240 10.30 3.27 13.34
N THR A 241 10.69 3.12 14.61
CA THR A 241 12.11 3.15 15.03
C THR A 241 12.72 1.76 15.23
N SER A 242 11.91 0.71 15.16
CA SER A 242 12.32 -0.67 15.48
C SER A 242 13.24 -1.30 14.43
N SER A 243 13.40 -0.66 13.27
CA SER A 243 14.40 -1.02 12.26
C SER A 243 15.82 -0.65 12.67
N LYS A 244 16.01 0.33 13.59
CA LYS A 244 17.33 0.80 14.02
C LYS A 244 18.11 -0.35 14.68
N GLY A 245 19.26 -0.69 14.11
CA GLY A 245 20.13 -1.76 14.60
C GLY A 245 19.95 -3.11 13.89
N LYS A 246 18.90 -3.29 13.08
CA LYS A 246 18.74 -4.49 12.26
C LYS A 246 19.68 -4.48 11.05
N ASN A 247 20.26 -5.63 10.76
CA ASN A 247 21.21 -5.80 9.66
C ASN A 247 20.49 -6.36 8.42
N ILE A 248 20.52 -5.63 7.31
CA ILE A 248 19.89 -6.08 6.06
C ILE A 248 20.62 -7.26 5.38
N LYS A 249 21.74 -7.73 5.93
CA LYS A 249 22.47 -8.92 5.47
C LYS A 249 21.96 -10.22 6.14
N GLU A 250 21.08 -10.09 7.12
CA GLU A 250 20.36 -11.21 7.73
C GLU A 250 18.97 -11.35 7.08
N PRO A 251 18.33 -12.53 7.14
CA PRO A 251 16.97 -12.68 6.63
C PRO A 251 16.01 -11.72 7.34
N PHE A 252 15.12 -11.08 6.57
CA PHE A 252 14.17 -10.10 7.11
C PHE A 252 12.83 -10.13 6.36
N THR A 253 11.83 -9.50 6.96
CA THR A 253 10.49 -9.34 6.38
C THR A 253 10.17 -7.88 6.07
N ILE A 254 9.62 -7.62 4.88
CA ILE A 254 9.10 -6.31 4.44
C ILE A 254 7.59 -6.42 4.22
N LEU A 255 6.82 -5.49 4.75
CA LEU A 255 5.44 -5.23 4.33
C LEU A 255 5.40 -4.08 3.30
N LEU A 256 5.03 -4.39 2.06
CA LEU A 256 4.72 -3.38 1.06
C LEU A 256 3.24 -3.01 1.16
N MET A 257 2.96 -1.70 1.14
CA MET A 257 1.61 -1.15 1.21
C MET A 257 1.37 -0.19 0.05
N GLY A 258 0.35 -0.50 -0.75
CA GLY A 258 -0.18 0.42 -1.75
C GLY A 258 -1.21 1.37 -1.12
N VAL A 259 -1.07 2.67 -1.40
CA VAL A 259 -1.99 3.72 -0.96
C VAL A 259 -2.80 4.20 -2.17
N ASP A 260 -4.12 4.06 -2.09
CA ASP A 260 -5.05 4.59 -3.09
C ASP A 260 -5.17 6.11 -2.94
N SER A 261 -4.30 6.83 -3.64
CA SER A 261 -4.19 8.29 -3.57
C SER A 261 -3.70 8.84 -4.90
N THR A 262 -4.41 9.87 -5.39
CA THR A 262 -4.03 10.70 -6.55
C THR A 262 -3.12 11.87 -6.15
N ASP A 263 -3.03 12.19 -4.86
CA ASP A 263 -2.18 13.27 -4.34
C ASP A 263 -0.70 13.10 -4.68
N GLU A 264 -0.02 14.24 -4.90
CA GLU A 264 1.44 14.28 -4.99
C GLU A 264 2.06 14.18 -3.59
N GLY A 265 2.76 13.07 -3.37
CA GLY A 265 3.49 12.77 -2.15
C GLY A 265 2.69 12.01 -1.09
N LEU A 266 3.44 11.43 -0.15
CA LEU A 266 2.94 10.75 1.05
C LEU A 266 3.32 11.57 2.30
N THR A 267 2.88 12.82 2.38
CA THR A 267 3.23 13.73 3.50
C THR A 267 2.20 13.69 4.63
N LYS A 268 0.94 13.46 4.28
CA LYS A 268 -0.13 13.18 5.23
C LYS A 268 0.05 11.76 5.79
N ASN A 269 -0.50 11.49 6.97
CA ASN A 269 -0.83 10.14 7.39
C ASN A 269 -1.94 9.65 6.47
N THR A 270 -1.59 9.45 5.20
CA THR A 270 -2.42 8.68 4.28
C THR A 270 -2.27 7.28 4.83
N VAL A 271 -3.21 6.96 5.72
CA VAL A 271 -3.54 5.63 6.17
C VAL A 271 -3.29 4.73 4.96
N ALA A 272 -2.37 3.77 5.11
CA ALA A 272 -2.21 2.77 4.07
C ALA A 272 -3.60 2.17 3.90
N ASN A 273 -4.34 2.40 2.81
CA ASN A 273 -5.78 2.08 2.73
C ASN A 273 -6.07 0.57 2.79
N GLY A 274 -5.11 -0.25 3.21
CA GLY A 274 -5.19 -1.71 3.23
C GLY A 274 -5.41 -2.32 1.84
N ASP A 275 -5.38 -1.52 0.77
CA ASP A 275 -5.88 -1.91 -0.55
C ASP A 275 -4.94 -2.84 -1.30
N SER A 276 -3.64 -2.70 -1.05
CA SER A 276 -2.61 -3.62 -1.50
C SER A 276 -1.66 -3.86 -0.34
N LEU A 277 -1.62 -5.11 0.11
CA LEU A 277 -0.77 -5.58 1.20
C LEU A 277 0.06 -6.73 0.64
N VAL A 278 1.36 -6.52 0.47
CA VAL A 278 2.27 -7.57 -0.01
C VAL A 278 3.33 -7.82 1.05
N LEU A 279 3.32 -9.02 1.63
CA LEU A 279 4.28 -9.43 2.64
C LEU A 279 5.41 -10.22 1.96
N ILE A 280 6.64 -9.74 2.13
CA ILE A 280 7.85 -10.30 1.51
C ILE A 280 8.79 -10.76 2.60
N THR A 281 9.28 -11.99 2.54
CA THR A 281 10.50 -12.38 3.26
C THR A 281 11.66 -12.41 2.27
N PHE A 282 12.83 -11.94 2.67
CA PHE A 282 14.02 -11.98 1.85
C PHE A 282 15.20 -12.52 2.65
N ASN A 283 15.95 -13.42 2.03
CA ASN A 283 17.17 -13.98 2.57
C ASN A 283 18.37 -13.53 1.69
N PRO A 284 19.13 -12.52 2.13
CA PRO A 284 20.28 -12.01 1.39
C PRO A 284 21.40 -13.03 1.16
N LYS A 285 21.46 -14.10 1.98
CA LYS A 285 22.50 -15.13 1.87
C LYS A 285 22.21 -16.13 0.76
N THR A 286 20.94 -16.48 0.58
CA THR A 286 20.49 -17.43 -0.45
C THR A 286 19.90 -16.76 -1.67
N LEU A 287 19.69 -15.44 -1.62
CA LEU A 287 19.00 -14.64 -2.64
C LEU A 287 17.58 -15.16 -2.95
N ASN A 288 16.94 -15.76 -1.96
CA ASN A 288 15.56 -16.23 -2.07
C ASN A 288 14.62 -15.21 -1.41
N ALA A 289 13.49 -14.97 -2.06
CA ALA A 289 12.37 -14.22 -1.50
C ALA A 289 11.10 -15.06 -1.54
N THR A 290 10.24 -14.90 -0.55
CA THR A 290 8.84 -15.31 -0.67
C THR A 290 7.97 -14.08 -0.72
N MET A 291 6.88 -14.11 -1.48
CA MET A 291 5.99 -12.96 -1.64
C MET A 291 4.54 -13.42 -1.59
N ILE A 292 3.75 -12.84 -0.70
CA ILE A 292 2.30 -13.07 -0.65
C ILE A 292 1.54 -11.75 -0.72
N SER A 293 0.55 -11.69 -1.62
CA SER A 293 -0.48 -10.65 -1.56
C SER A 293 -1.58 -11.08 -0.60
N ILE A 294 -1.92 -10.22 0.36
CA ILE A 294 -2.96 -10.45 1.35
C ILE A 294 -4.23 -9.73 0.87
N PRO A 295 -5.32 -10.45 0.56
CA PRO A 295 -6.56 -9.84 0.12
C PRO A 295 -7.09 -8.85 1.15
N ARG A 296 -7.53 -7.66 0.72
CA ARG A 296 -7.90 -6.57 1.65
C ARG A 296 -9.13 -6.89 2.51
N ASP A 297 -9.98 -7.78 2.01
CA ASP A 297 -11.20 -8.25 2.67
C ASP A 297 -10.95 -9.51 3.52
N SER A 298 -9.68 -9.90 3.72
CA SER A 298 -9.31 -11.03 4.57
C SER A 298 -9.90 -10.86 5.98
N TYR A 299 -10.72 -11.81 6.40
CA TYR A 299 -11.39 -11.80 7.69
C TYR A 299 -10.47 -12.36 8.77
N VAL A 300 -9.86 -11.46 9.54
CA VAL A 300 -8.79 -11.77 10.50
C VAL A 300 -8.99 -11.01 11.82
N PRO A 301 -8.45 -11.49 12.95
CA PRO A 301 -8.46 -10.75 14.21
C PRO A 301 -7.72 -9.42 14.08
N ILE A 302 -8.37 -8.30 14.40
CA ILE A 302 -7.74 -6.97 14.33
C ILE A 302 -6.97 -6.69 15.62
N ALA A 303 -5.64 -6.63 15.53
CA ALA A 303 -4.76 -6.68 16.71
C ALA A 303 -4.91 -5.47 17.65
N CYS A 304 -5.21 -4.29 17.12
CA CYS A 304 -5.36 -3.07 17.94
C CYS A 304 -6.74 -2.92 18.59
N TRP A 305 -7.71 -3.77 18.26
CA TRP A 305 -9.04 -3.69 18.83
C TRP A 305 -9.13 -4.46 20.15
N SER A 306 -9.88 -3.91 21.12
CA SER A 306 -10.16 -4.61 22.37
C SER A 306 -10.85 -5.95 22.10
N GLY A 307 -10.35 -7.03 22.70
CA GLY A 307 -10.82 -8.40 22.46
C GLY A 307 -10.50 -8.97 21.07
N LYS A 308 -9.81 -8.21 20.19
CA LYS A 308 -9.34 -8.61 18.87
C LYS A 308 -10.39 -9.39 18.03
N PRO A 309 -11.62 -8.88 17.86
CA PRO A 309 -12.61 -9.57 17.06
C PRO A 309 -12.18 -9.62 15.58
N GLU A 310 -12.67 -10.62 14.86
CA GLU A 310 -12.38 -10.79 13.44
C GLU A 310 -13.12 -9.74 12.61
N ASN A 311 -12.40 -9.13 11.67
CA ASN A 311 -12.93 -8.18 10.71
C ASN A 311 -12.10 -8.17 9.43
N LYS A 312 -12.51 -7.41 8.42
CA LYS A 312 -11.70 -7.18 7.22
C LYS A 312 -10.36 -6.56 7.61
N ILE A 313 -9.27 -7.12 7.11
CA ILE A 313 -7.92 -6.64 7.43
C ILE A 313 -7.72 -5.16 7.06
N THR A 314 -8.39 -4.67 6.01
CA THR A 314 -8.35 -3.24 5.64
C THR A 314 -8.83 -2.30 6.75
N HIS A 315 -9.70 -2.75 7.66
CA HIS A 315 -10.12 -1.91 8.79
C HIS A 315 -8.98 -1.65 9.80
N ALA A 316 -7.95 -2.52 9.87
CA ALA A 316 -6.77 -2.25 10.70
C ALA A 316 -6.02 -0.99 10.25
N ALA A 317 -6.10 -0.68 8.96
CA ALA A 317 -5.39 0.42 8.37
C ALA A 317 -5.90 1.79 8.86
N ALA A 318 -7.19 1.90 9.15
CA ALA A 318 -7.81 3.08 9.77
C ALA A 318 -7.12 3.52 11.09
N TYR A 319 -6.39 2.61 11.74
CA TYR A 319 -5.67 2.85 12.99
C TYR A 319 -4.15 3.00 12.79
N GLY A 320 -3.72 3.17 11.54
CA GLY A 320 -2.34 3.42 11.15
C GLY A 320 -1.51 2.15 10.89
N THR A 321 -0.26 2.38 10.47
CA THR A 321 0.68 1.32 10.09
C THR A 321 0.90 0.29 11.20
N ASP A 322 0.96 0.75 12.46
CA ASP A 322 1.25 -0.11 13.61
C ASP A 322 0.17 -1.16 13.83
N CYS A 323 -1.11 -0.79 13.70
CA CYS A 323 -2.21 -1.75 13.82
C CYS A 323 -2.21 -2.75 12.66
N MET A 324 -1.98 -2.29 11.44
CA MET A 324 -1.87 -3.16 10.26
C MET A 324 -0.72 -4.17 10.42
N MET A 325 0.48 -3.71 10.76
CA MET A 325 1.63 -4.58 10.99
C MET A 325 1.35 -5.59 12.11
N SER A 326 0.79 -5.14 13.24
CA SER A 326 0.49 -6.05 14.36
C SER A 326 -0.56 -7.10 13.98
N THR A 327 -1.56 -6.70 13.19
CA THR A 327 -2.60 -7.61 12.68
C THR A 327 -2.00 -8.68 11.78
N ILE A 328 -1.12 -8.30 10.84
CA ILE A 328 -0.44 -9.25 9.95
C ILE A 328 0.53 -10.15 10.73
N GLU A 329 1.32 -9.59 11.64
CA GLU A 329 2.27 -10.37 12.46
C GLU A 329 1.55 -11.41 13.31
N GLU A 330 0.47 -11.05 13.98
CA GLU A 330 -0.30 -11.99 14.80
C GLU A 330 -1.02 -13.05 13.95
N TYR A 331 -1.49 -12.69 12.75
CA TYR A 331 -2.21 -13.61 11.89
C TYR A 331 -1.30 -14.64 11.20
N PHE A 332 -0.12 -14.20 10.74
CA PHE A 332 0.85 -15.05 10.04
C PHE A 332 1.95 -15.59 10.96
N ASP A 333 2.08 -15.13 12.20
CA ASP A 333 3.19 -15.48 13.10
C ASP A 333 4.56 -15.25 12.44
N ILE A 334 4.67 -14.12 11.73
CA ILE A 334 5.89 -13.64 11.06
C ILE A 334 6.13 -12.21 11.49
N LYS A 335 7.27 -11.94 12.11
CA LYS A 335 7.67 -10.58 12.49
C LYS A 335 7.97 -9.74 11.25
N ILE A 336 7.46 -8.50 11.23
CA ILE A 336 7.71 -7.53 10.16
C ILE A 336 8.86 -6.63 10.60
N ASP A 337 9.95 -6.63 9.84
CA ASP A 337 11.11 -5.81 10.16
C ASP A 337 11.02 -4.41 9.57
N TYR A 338 10.50 -4.35 8.35
CA TYR A 338 10.43 -3.15 7.55
C TYR A 338 9.07 -3.00 6.89
N TYR A 339 8.71 -1.76 6.54
CA TYR A 339 7.62 -1.52 5.61
C TYR A 339 8.04 -0.51 4.55
N ALA A 340 7.31 -0.51 3.44
CA ALA A 340 7.36 0.55 2.44
C ALA A 340 5.94 0.89 1.99
N LYS A 341 5.64 2.18 1.87
CA LYS A 341 4.39 2.71 1.34
C LYS A 341 4.65 3.39 0.01
N ILE A 342 3.75 3.18 -0.94
CA ILE A 342 3.78 3.85 -2.25
C ILE A 342 2.35 4.16 -2.70
N ASN A 343 2.12 5.34 -3.29
CA ASN A 343 0.84 5.69 -3.92
C ASN A 343 0.88 5.43 -5.44
N PHE A 344 -0.24 5.70 -6.13
CA PHE A 344 -0.33 5.50 -7.58
C PHE A 344 0.71 6.31 -8.35
N LYS A 345 0.85 7.59 -8.03
CA LYS A 345 1.86 8.47 -8.64
C LYS A 345 3.28 7.95 -8.42
N GLY A 346 3.56 7.41 -7.24
CA GLY A 346 4.82 6.78 -6.90
C GLY A 346 5.12 5.57 -7.77
N LEU A 347 4.15 4.66 -7.96
CA LEU A 347 4.32 3.48 -8.81
C LEU A 347 4.59 3.87 -10.27
N VAL A 348 3.77 4.76 -10.82
CA VAL A 348 3.93 5.23 -12.21
C VAL A 348 5.31 5.84 -12.42
N LYS A 349 5.69 6.78 -11.55
CA LYS A 349 6.99 7.46 -11.58
C LYS A 349 8.17 6.50 -11.42
N LEU A 350 8.03 5.49 -10.55
CA LEU A 350 9.07 4.47 -10.35
C LEU A 350 9.31 3.67 -11.63
N VAL A 351 8.25 3.12 -12.22
CA VAL A 351 8.32 2.30 -13.44
C VAL A 351 8.85 3.12 -14.61
N ASP A 352 8.38 4.35 -14.80
CA ASP A 352 8.85 5.25 -15.85
C ASP A 352 10.33 5.59 -15.69
N ALA A 353 10.78 5.88 -14.45
CA ALA A 353 12.19 6.20 -14.18
C ALA A 353 13.12 4.99 -14.41
N MET A 354 12.61 3.76 -14.26
CA MET A 354 13.31 2.53 -14.63
C MET A 354 13.39 2.35 -16.16
N GLY A 355 12.49 3.00 -16.90
CA GLY A 355 12.33 2.88 -18.35
C GLY A 355 11.37 1.76 -18.72
N GLY A 356 10.27 1.63 -17.98
CA GLY A 356 9.24 0.59 -18.16
C GLY A 356 9.63 -0.78 -17.58
N ILE A 357 8.69 -1.72 -17.58
CA ILE A 357 8.87 -3.10 -17.13
C ILE A 357 8.34 -4.08 -18.18
N ASP A 358 8.93 -5.26 -18.22
CA ASP A 358 8.55 -6.31 -19.18
C ASP A 358 7.73 -7.36 -18.42
N VAL A 359 6.48 -7.59 -18.86
CA VAL A 359 5.50 -8.43 -18.14
C VAL A 359 4.67 -9.24 -19.12
N GLU A 360 4.40 -10.49 -18.78
CA GLU A 360 3.36 -11.29 -19.43
C GLU A 360 1.99 -10.94 -18.84
N VAL A 361 1.19 -10.20 -19.62
CA VAL A 361 -0.13 -9.76 -19.18
C VAL A 361 -1.13 -10.89 -19.37
N PRO A 362 -1.86 -11.31 -18.33
CA PRO A 362 -2.69 -12.51 -18.39
C PRO A 362 -3.95 -12.34 -19.26
N LYS A 363 -4.42 -11.11 -19.45
CA LYS A 363 -5.61 -10.78 -20.24
C LYS A 363 -5.70 -9.28 -20.54
N ASP A 364 -6.52 -8.93 -21.52
CA ASP A 364 -6.88 -7.55 -21.81
C ASP A 364 -7.52 -6.87 -20.58
N LEU A 365 -7.03 -5.67 -20.24
CA LEU A 365 -7.44 -4.90 -19.07
C LEU A 365 -7.44 -3.40 -19.38
N CYS A 366 -8.48 -2.70 -18.95
CA CYS A 366 -8.56 -1.24 -19.06
C CYS A 366 -9.01 -0.62 -17.73
N THR A 367 -8.43 0.51 -17.32
CA THR A 367 -8.92 1.29 -16.17
C THR A 367 -8.45 2.74 -16.25
N ASP A 368 -8.83 3.55 -15.27
CA ASP A 368 -8.44 4.95 -15.18
C ASP A 368 -6.95 5.13 -14.88
N ASN A 369 -6.38 6.25 -15.31
CA ASN A 369 -4.97 6.56 -15.03
C ASN A 369 -4.74 6.91 -13.54
N SER A 370 -3.50 7.26 -13.18
CA SER A 370 -3.13 7.65 -11.82
C SER A 370 -3.79 8.93 -11.27
N ASN A 371 -4.49 9.71 -12.10
CA ASN A 371 -5.37 10.83 -11.68
C ASN A 371 -6.82 10.42 -11.50
N ARG A 372 -7.17 9.16 -11.78
CA ARG A 372 -8.55 8.67 -11.92
C ARG A 372 -9.32 9.33 -13.08
N GLU A 373 -8.60 9.60 -14.16
CA GLU A 373 -9.12 10.23 -15.38
C GLU A 373 -8.74 9.43 -16.63
N GLY A 374 -9.55 9.55 -17.69
CA GLY A 374 -9.32 8.84 -18.95
C GLY A 374 -9.32 7.32 -18.81
N GLU A 375 -9.04 6.63 -19.92
CA GLU A 375 -8.92 5.17 -19.94
C GLU A 375 -7.55 4.79 -20.48
N VAL A 376 -6.88 3.87 -19.80
CA VAL A 376 -5.61 3.26 -20.20
C VAL A 376 -5.82 1.76 -20.30
N CYS A 377 -5.45 1.18 -21.43
CA CYS A 377 -5.61 -0.24 -21.73
C CYS A 377 -4.27 -0.95 -21.92
N ILE A 378 -4.25 -2.23 -21.56
CA ILE A 378 -3.18 -3.19 -21.85
C ILE A 378 -3.80 -4.45 -22.47
N SER A 379 -3.10 -5.08 -23.40
CA SER A 379 -3.59 -6.31 -24.05
C SER A 379 -3.09 -7.56 -23.34
N GLN A 380 -3.55 -8.75 -23.71
CA GLN A 380 -2.97 -10.02 -23.29
C GLN A 380 -1.62 -10.26 -23.96
N GLY A 381 -0.73 -10.96 -23.26
CA GLY A 381 0.57 -11.41 -23.77
C GLY A 381 1.75 -10.57 -23.28
N TYR A 382 2.94 -10.96 -23.70
CA TYR A 382 4.20 -10.34 -23.28
C TYR A 382 4.34 -8.92 -23.82
N GLN A 383 4.46 -7.95 -22.92
CA GLN A 383 4.50 -6.52 -23.25
C GLN A 383 5.51 -5.75 -22.42
N HIS A 384 6.01 -4.67 -23.02
CA HIS A 384 6.74 -3.64 -22.32
C HIS A 384 5.76 -2.56 -21.83
N LEU A 385 5.57 -2.48 -20.52
CA LEU A 385 4.62 -1.58 -19.86
C LEU A 385 5.33 -0.35 -19.29
N ASN A 386 4.78 0.84 -19.58
CA ASN A 386 5.13 2.06 -18.86
C ASN A 386 4.44 2.12 -17.47
N GLY A 387 4.63 3.22 -16.74
CA GLY A 387 4.10 3.37 -15.39
C GLY A 387 2.58 3.32 -15.30
N GLU A 388 1.86 4.01 -16.18
CA GLU A 388 0.39 3.98 -16.19
C GLU A 388 -0.13 2.59 -16.57
N GLN A 389 0.50 1.91 -17.53
CA GLN A 389 0.14 0.54 -17.92
C GLN A 389 0.42 -0.48 -16.80
N ALA A 390 1.53 -0.32 -16.06
CA ALA A 390 1.81 -1.13 -14.88
C ALA A 390 0.79 -0.88 -13.74
N LEU A 391 0.31 0.36 -13.62
CA LEU A 391 -0.77 0.71 -12.71
C LEU A 391 -2.09 0.04 -13.11
N VAL A 392 -2.43 0.01 -14.41
CA VAL A 392 -3.60 -0.70 -14.94
C VAL A 392 -3.57 -2.18 -14.55
N LEU A 393 -2.42 -2.84 -14.73
CA LEU A 393 -2.25 -4.25 -14.39
C LEU A 393 -2.46 -4.50 -12.88
N SER A 394 -1.93 -3.63 -12.03
CA SER A 394 -1.93 -3.80 -10.56
C SER A 394 -3.22 -3.33 -9.86
N ARG A 395 -4.02 -2.47 -10.48
CA ARG A 395 -5.29 -1.94 -9.92
C ARG A 395 -6.53 -2.72 -10.34
N ASN A 396 -6.52 -3.33 -11.53
CA ASN A 396 -7.70 -3.99 -12.07
C ASN A 396 -8.21 -5.11 -11.16
N ARG A 397 -9.52 -5.12 -10.92
CA ARG A 397 -10.21 -6.10 -10.05
C ARG A 397 -11.49 -6.62 -10.69
N LYS A 398 -12.40 -5.71 -11.05
CA LYS A 398 -13.76 -6.04 -11.51
C LYS A 398 -13.76 -6.85 -12.81
N GLN A 399 -12.74 -6.69 -13.64
CA GLN A 399 -12.58 -7.42 -14.89
C GLN A 399 -11.95 -8.81 -14.70
N LEU A 400 -11.44 -9.15 -13.51
CA LEU A 400 -10.73 -10.41 -13.26
C LEU A 400 -11.67 -11.48 -12.72
N ALA A 401 -11.49 -12.72 -13.17
CA ALA A 401 -12.36 -13.84 -12.80
C ALA A 401 -12.35 -14.14 -11.30
N ALA A 402 -11.17 -14.15 -10.66
CA ALA A 402 -11.04 -14.29 -9.21
C ALA A 402 -10.94 -12.94 -8.47
N GLY A 403 -11.33 -11.84 -9.11
CA GLY A 403 -11.42 -10.51 -8.51
C GLY A 403 -10.12 -10.05 -7.83
N ASP A 404 -10.18 -9.86 -6.51
CA ASP A 404 -9.05 -9.35 -5.71
C ASP A 404 -7.84 -10.30 -5.67
N LEU A 405 -8.07 -11.61 -5.82
CA LEU A 405 -7.00 -12.61 -5.78
C LEU A 405 -6.11 -12.51 -7.03
N ASP A 406 -6.72 -12.36 -8.20
CA ASP A 406 -5.98 -12.14 -9.44
C ASP A 406 -5.31 -10.76 -9.47
N ARG A 407 -5.95 -9.73 -8.86
CA ARG A 407 -5.31 -8.43 -8.65
C ARG A 407 -4.03 -8.57 -7.83
N GLY A 408 -4.07 -9.34 -6.76
CA GLY A 408 -2.91 -9.64 -5.93
C GLY A 408 -1.78 -10.34 -6.71
N ARG A 409 -2.13 -11.29 -7.60
CA ARG A 409 -1.16 -11.93 -8.50
C ARG A 409 -0.53 -10.95 -9.48
N ASN A 410 -1.34 -10.09 -10.09
CA ASN A 410 -0.85 -9.06 -10.98
C ASN A 410 0.11 -8.08 -10.27
N GLN A 411 -0.16 -7.75 -9.01
CA GLN A 411 0.78 -6.96 -8.18
C GLN A 411 2.11 -7.70 -7.96
N GLN A 412 2.08 -9.01 -7.72
CA GLN A 412 3.30 -9.83 -7.60
C GLN A 412 4.09 -9.85 -8.93
N LEU A 413 3.41 -9.93 -10.08
CA LEU A 413 4.03 -9.85 -11.41
C LEU A 413 4.74 -8.50 -11.63
N VAL A 414 4.07 -7.39 -11.30
CA VAL A 414 4.66 -6.04 -11.40
C VAL A 414 5.89 -5.92 -10.51
N ILE A 415 5.85 -6.41 -9.27
CA ILE A 415 7.02 -6.38 -8.37
C ILE A 415 8.17 -7.23 -8.92
N GLN A 416 7.89 -8.44 -9.41
CA GLN A 416 8.90 -9.32 -9.99
C GLN A 416 9.56 -8.68 -11.22
N ALA A 417 8.76 -8.08 -12.12
CA ALA A 417 9.27 -7.39 -13.29
C ALA A 417 10.12 -6.17 -12.92
N MET A 418 9.73 -5.41 -11.89
CA MET A 418 10.56 -4.33 -11.35
C MET A 418 11.91 -4.86 -10.82
N VAL A 419 11.91 -5.92 -10.00
CA VAL A 419 13.15 -6.54 -9.49
C VAL A 419 14.06 -6.99 -10.63
N ASN A 420 13.48 -7.56 -11.69
CA ASN A 420 14.22 -7.96 -12.88
C ASN A 420 14.81 -6.77 -13.64
N LYS A 421 14.05 -5.67 -13.76
CA LYS A 421 14.50 -4.46 -14.44
C LYS A 421 15.66 -3.77 -13.72
N VAL A 422 15.80 -3.92 -12.40
CA VAL A 422 16.91 -3.34 -11.62
C VAL A 422 18.28 -3.74 -12.17
N ARG A 423 18.43 -4.96 -12.74
CA ARG A 423 19.68 -5.44 -13.40
C ARG A 423 20.21 -4.52 -14.49
N THR A 424 19.28 -3.87 -15.19
CA THR A 424 19.60 -3.02 -16.35
C THR A 424 20.12 -1.65 -15.91
N ILE A 425 19.96 -1.29 -14.63
CA ILE A 425 20.37 0.00 -14.07
C ILE A 425 21.84 -0.08 -13.66
N ARG A 426 22.74 0.13 -14.64
CA ARG A 426 24.20 0.09 -14.41
C ARG A 426 24.81 1.40 -13.91
N SER A 427 24.02 2.47 -13.81
CA SER A 427 24.51 3.83 -13.49
C SER A 427 24.00 4.30 -12.13
N ALA A 428 24.94 4.68 -11.24
CA ALA A 428 24.62 5.31 -9.96
C ALA A 428 23.82 6.61 -10.14
N SER A 429 24.05 7.37 -11.20
CA SER A 429 23.28 8.58 -11.51
C SER A 429 21.82 8.26 -11.86
N LYS A 430 21.59 7.22 -12.68
CA LYS A 430 20.21 6.77 -13.01
C LYS A 430 19.50 6.24 -11.76
N PHE A 431 20.20 5.48 -10.92
CA PHE A 431 19.68 5.03 -9.63
C PHE A 431 19.28 6.20 -8.72
N MET A 432 20.14 7.20 -8.57
CA MET A 432 19.81 8.40 -7.78
C MET A 432 18.64 9.18 -8.37
N LYS A 433 18.54 9.28 -9.70
CA LYS A 433 17.39 9.92 -10.37
C LYS A 433 16.08 9.16 -10.11
N ILE A 434 16.10 7.83 -10.14
CA ILE A 434 14.94 7.01 -9.77
C ILE A 434 14.53 7.31 -8.34
N LEU A 435 15.48 7.26 -7.41
CA LEU A 435 15.21 7.57 -6.01
C LEU A 435 14.65 9.00 -5.83
N ASP A 436 15.21 10.00 -6.50
CA ASP A 436 14.73 11.40 -6.49
C ASP A 436 13.27 11.51 -6.93
N THR A 437 12.95 10.83 -8.02
CA THR A 437 11.63 10.81 -8.65
C THR A 437 10.55 10.22 -7.72
N ILE A 438 10.92 9.26 -6.85
CA ILE A 438 9.96 8.58 -5.96
C ILE A 438 9.95 9.09 -4.52
N SER A 439 10.93 9.91 -4.09
CA SER A 439 11.12 10.27 -2.67
C SER A 439 9.89 10.89 -2.00
N ASN A 440 9.18 11.77 -2.71
CA ASN A 440 7.97 12.39 -2.18
C ASN A 440 6.83 11.38 -2.01
N ASN A 441 6.72 10.43 -2.94
CA ASN A 441 5.64 9.44 -3.08
C ASN A 441 5.95 8.09 -2.40
N PHE A 442 7.02 8.03 -1.61
CA PHE A 442 7.47 6.84 -0.90
C PHE A 442 7.62 7.15 0.60
N ASP A 443 7.39 6.16 1.45
CA ASP A 443 7.65 6.26 2.88
C ASP A 443 8.08 4.90 3.45
N THR A 444 9.06 4.89 4.35
CA THR A 444 9.59 3.65 4.93
C THR A 444 10.19 3.87 6.32
N ASN A 445 10.33 2.79 7.08
CA ASN A 445 11.16 2.77 8.29
C ASN A 445 12.62 2.36 8.04
N PHE A 446 13.05 2.08 6.80
CA PHE A 446 14.48 1.86 6.54
C PHE A 446 15.31 3.10 6.92
N THR A 447 16.43 2.90 7.60
CA THR A 447 17.40 3.99 7.81
C THR A 447 18.23 4.25 6.56
N ALA A 448 18.80 5.44 6.41
CA ALA A 448 19.68 5.76 5.28
C ALA A 448 20.80 4.71 5.09
N ASN A 449 21.40 4.28 6.20
CA ASN A 449 22.42 3.23 6.20
C ASN A 449 21.90 1.90 5.65
N GLN A 450 20.66 1.51 5.98
CA GLN A 450 20.06 0.27 5.50
C GLN A 450 19.73 0.35 4.01
N ILE A 451 19.16 1.47 3.55
CA ILE A 451 18.90 1.69 2.12
C ILE A 451 20.21 1.61 1.32
N LEU A 452 21.26 2.31 1.78
CA LEU A 452 22.58 2.26 1.14
C LEU A 452 23.23 0.87 1.19
N SER A 453 22.88 0.04 2.17
CA SER A 453 23.40 -1.33 2.26
C SER A 453 22.83 -2.22 1.16
N PHE A 454 21.63 -1.94 0.63
CA PHE A 454 21.08 -2.70 -0.51
C PHE A 454 21.95 -2.56 -1.76
N TYR A 455 22.68 -1.45 -1.92
CA TYR A 455 23.69 -1.32 -2.96
C TYR A 455 24.77 -2.40 -2.84
N SER A 456 25.23 -2.70 -1.62
CA SER A 456 26.22 -3.77 -1.42
C SER A 456 25.66 -5.15 -1.76
N ILE A 457 24.38 -5.41 -1.46
CA ILE A 457 23.73 -6.65 -1.88
C ILE A 457 23.65 -6.71 -3.40
N ALA A 458 23.23 -5.63 -4.06
CA ALA A 458 23.17 -5.57 -5.53
C ALA A 458 24.56 -5.76 -6.16
N GLU A 459 25.61 -5.14 -5.60
CA GLU A 459 27.00 -5.31 -6.02
C GLU A 459 27.47 -6.76 -5.83
N ASP A 460 27.18 -7.37 -4.67
CA ASP A 460 27.51 -8.78 -4.40
C ASP A 460 26.83 -9.72 -5.40
N ILE A 461 25.56 -9.47 -5.75
CA ILE A 461 24.84 -10.28 -6.77
C ILE A 461 25.47 -10.11 -8.16
N LEU A 462 25.83 -8.88 -8.55
CA LEU A 462 26.41 -8.59 -9.86
C LEU A 462 27.85 -9.13 -10.01
N ASN A 463 28.62 -9.15 -8.92
CA ASN A 463 30.03 -9.56 -8.93
C ASN A 463 30.22 -11.07 -8.74
N ASN A 464 29.32 -11.75 -8.02
CA ASN A 464 29.33 -13.20 -7.94
C ASN A 464 28.86 -13.75 -9.30
N ASN A 465 29.66 -14.61 -9.95
CA ASN A 465 29.49 -15.13 -11.32
C ASN A 465 28.13 -15.86 -11.62
N LEU A 466 27.14 -15.77 -10.74
CA LEU A 466 25.78 -16.30 -10.87
C LEU A 466 24.86 -15.45 -11.78
N ALA A 467 25.30 -14.26 -12.19
CA ALA A 467 24.56 -13.37 -13.09
C ALA A 467 24.97 -13.48 -14.57
N LYS A 468 25.64 -14.57 -14.97
CA LYS A 468 25.89 -14.87 -16.39
C LYS A 468 24.79 -15.79 -16.91
N ASP A 469 23.93 -15.16 -17.72
CA ASP A 469 23.01 -15.76 -18.67
C ASP A 469 21.86 -16.57 -18.02
N ASP A 470 20.68 -15.93 -17.93
CA ASP A 470 19.35 -16.48 -17.64
C ASP A 470 18.90 -16.84 -16.21
N ALA A 471 19.73 -16.76 -15.16
CA ALA A 471 19.24 -16.97 -13.79
C ALA A 471 18.63 -15.70 -13.16
N ASP A 472 17.53 -15.82 -12.41
CA ASP A 472 16.95 -14.70 -11.68
C ASP A 472 17.92 -14.14 -10.59
N LEU A 473 18.11 -12.81 -10.48
CA LEU A 473 18.93 -12.11 -9.47
C LEU A 473 18.51 -12.53 -8.07
N VAL A 474 17.21 -12.62 -7.90
CA VAL A 474 16.53 -13.00 -6.68
C VAL A 474 15.47 -14.00 -7.10
N ASN A 475 15.56 -15.22 -6.58
CA ASN A 475 14.53 -16.22 -6.80
C ASN A 475 13.31 -15.85 -5.94
N ILE A 476 12.24 -15.39 -6.59
CA ILE A 476 11.00 -15.00 -5.92
C ILE A 476 10.02 -16.18 -5.99
N GLN A 477 9.71 -16.77 -4.85
CA GLN A 477 8.62 -17.70 -4.67
C GLN A 477 7.32 -16.93 -4.40
N GLN A 478 6.44 -16.92 -5.39
CA GLN A 478 5.08 -16.43 -5.22
C GLN A 478 4.29 -17.41 -4.33
N LEU A 479 3.66 -16.88 -3.31
CA LEU A 479 2.77 -17.61 -2.41
C LEU A 479 1.33 -17.15 -2.64
N TYR A 480 0.38 -17.99 -2.27
CA TYR A 480 -1.04 -17.74 -2.45
C TYR A 480 -1.82 -17.99 -1.16
N LEU A 481 -2.73 -17.09 -0.79
CA LEU A 481 -3.63 -17.30 0.33
C LEU A 481 -5.00 -17.71 -0.20
N GLN A 482 -5.25 -19.02 -0.27
CA GLN A 482 -6.56 -19.56 -0.65
C GLN A 482 -7.56 -19.37 0.49
N GLY A 483 -8.85 -19.32 0.15
CA GLY A 483 -9.93 -19.00 1.06
C GLY A 483 -11.27 -18.97 0.33
N THR A 484 -12.32 -18.60 1.05
CA THR A 484 -13.69 -18.61 0.55
C THR A 484 -14.38 -17.27 0.86
N GLY A 485 -15.06 -16.70 -0.13
CA GLY A 485 -15.89 -15.52 0.07
C GLY A 485 -17.16 -15.88 0.86
N GLN A 486 -17.51 -15.06 1.86
CA GLN A 486 -18.69 -15.26 2.68
C GLN A 486 -19.33 -13.92 3.06
N MET A 487 -20.66 -13.82 2.93
CA MET A 487 -21.42 -12.67 3.42
C MET A 487 -21.63 -12.85 4.93
N ILE A 488 -21.00 -12.00 5.75
CA ILE A 488 -21.04 -12.11 7.22
C ILE A 488 -21.61 -10.80 7.78
N TYR A 489 -22.54 -10.91 8.73
CA TYR A 489 -23.04 -9.75 9.46
C TYR A 489 -21.94 -9.20 10.37
N ASP A 490 -21.60 -7.93 10.14
CA ASP A 490 -20.69 -7.15 10.95
C ASP A 490 -21.48 -6.42 12.04
N GLU A 491 -21.18 -6.71 13.29
CA GLU A 491 -21.89 -6.13 14.44
C GLU A 491 -21.63 -4.63 14.60
N ARG A 492 -20.46 -4.15 14.17
CA ARG A 492 -20.07 -2.73 14.29
C ARG A 492 -20.67 -1.91 13.16
N ALA A 493 -20.62 -2.43 11.93
CA ALA A 493 -21.26 -1.78 10.77
C ALA A 493 -22.78 -1.97 10.75
N ARG A 494 -23.32 -2.86 11.59
CA ARG A 494 -24.75 -3.22 11.67
C ARG A 494 -25.32 -3.71 10.33
N MET A 495 -24.50 -4.33 9.49
CA MET A 495 -24.87 -4.77 8.14
C MET A 495 -24.11 -6.03 7.70
N VAL A 496 -24.58 -6.67 6.64
CA VAL A 496 -23.93 -7.83 6.05
C VAL A 496 -22.86 -7.38 5.06
N LEU A 497 -21.62 -7.80 5.27
CA LEU A 497 -20.47 -7.46 4.43
C LEU A 497 -19.93 -8.71 3.72
N TRP A 498 -19.45 -8.54 2.49
CA TRP A 498 -18.65 -9.57 1.84
C TRP A 498 -17.26 -9.64 2.49
N ASN A 499 -16.86 -10.83 2.93
CA ASN A 499 -15.59 -11.10 3.59
C ASN A 499 -14.86 -12.25 2.89
N TYR A 500 -13.54 -12.18 2.81
CA TYR A 500 -12.71 -13.28 2.36
C TYR A 500 -12.20 -14.06 3.57
N VAL A 501 -12.66 -15.31 3.75
CA VAL A 501 -12.24 -16.14 4.87
C VAL A 501 -11.06 -17.02 4.43
N PRO A 502 -9.83 -16.75 4.89
CA PRO A 502 -8.67 -17.54 4.43
C PRO A 502 -8.73 -18.97 4.96
N ASN A 503 -8.32 -19.92 4.12
CA ASN A 503 -8.18 -21.32 4.48
C ASN A 503 -6.99 -21.48 5.46
N LYS A 504 -7.22 -22.22 6.55
CA LYS A 504 -6.22 -22.41 7.61
C LYS A 504 -4.99 -23.19 7.17
N ASP A 505 -5.17 -24.20 6.31
CA ASP A 505 -4.08 -25.03 5.79
C ASP A 505 -3.27 -24.25 4.75
N SER A 506 -3.94 -23.52 3.86
CA SER A 506 -3.30 -22.56 2.95
C SER A 506 -2.42 -21.57 3.73
N ARG A 507 -2.98 -20.95 4.78
CA ARG A 507 -2.23 -20.04 5.65
C ARG A 507 -1.03 -20.76 6.30
N LYS A 508 -1.20 -21.99 6.78
CA LYS A 508 -0.10 -22.75 7.40
C LYS A 508 1.04 -22.99 6.41
N ASP A 509 0.73 -23.37 5.17
CA ASP A 509 1.73 -23.62 4.14
C ASP A 509 2.47 -22.34 3.73
N VAL A 510 1.74 -21.23 3.61
CA VAL A 510 2.32 -19.89 3.43
C VAL A 510 3.30 -19.56 4.56
N VAL A 511 2.85 -19.69 5.82
CA VAL A 511 3.68 -19.35 6.99
C VAL A 511 4.92 -20.23 7.05
N ASN A 512 4.79 -21.52 6.76
CA ASN A 512 5.92 -22.44 6.72
C ASN A 512 6.93 -22.01 5.66
N ALA A 513 6.50 -21.73 4.42
CA ALA A 513 7.41 -21.26 3.37
C ALA A 513 8.14 -19.97 3.75
N MET A 514 7.44 -19.01 4.37
CA MET A 514 8.03 -17.77 4.87
C MET A 514 9.05 -18.02 5.98
N LYS A 515 8.71 -18.85 6.98
CA LYS A 515 9.62 -19.22 8.07
C LYS A 515 10.85 -19.97 7.56
N THR A 516 10.70 -20.87 6.59
CA THR A 516 11.81 -21.57 5.97
C THR A 516 12.75 -20.60 5.25
N ASN A 517 12.22 -19.64 4.47
CA ASN A 517 13.06 -18.63 3.82
C ASN A 517 13.81 -17.75 4.83
N LEU A 518 13.17 -17.44 5.96
CA LEU A 518 13.79 -16.72 7.08
C LEU A 518 14.80 -17.55 7.90
N GLY A 519 14.90 -18.87 7.66
CA GLY A 519 15.72 -19.77 8.45
C GLY A 519 15.16 -20.06 9.86
N LEU A 520 13.86 -19.83 10.07
CA LEU A 520 13.13 -20.09 11.32
C LEU A 520 12.51 -21.49 11.37
N LEU A 521 12.42 -22.16 10.22
CA LEU A 521 11.98 -23.54 10.06
C LEU A 521 13.03 -24.25 9.19
N GLU A 522 13.38 -25.49 9.55
CA GLU A 522 14.25 -26.30 8.69
C GLU A 522 13.57 -26.57 7.34
N TYR A 523 14.36 -26.54 6.27
CA TYR A 523 13.90 -26.87 4.92
C TYR A 523 13.84 -28.40 4.78
N GLU A 524 12.67 -28.94 4.46
CA GLU A 524 12.56 -30.35 4.07
C GLU A 524 12.94 -30.50 2.60
N ASP A 525 14.06 -31.18 2.34
CA ASP A 525 14.50 -31.48 0.99
C ASP A 525 13.47 -32.34 0.25
N LYS A 526 12.85 -31.78 -0.79
CA LYS A 526 12.16 -32.60 -1.81
C LYS A 526 13.23 -33.30 -2.66
N LYS A 527 13.60 -34.52 -2.25
CA LYS A 527 14.66 -35.34 -2.89
C LYS A 527 14.25 -35.99 -4.21
N THR A 528 13.01 -35.80 -4.64
CA THR A 528 12.45 -36.42 -5.84
C THR A 528 11.76 -35.36 -6.70
N PHE A 529 12.13 -35.30 -7.97
CA PHE A 529 11.48 -34.48 -8.98
C PHE A 529 11.01 -35.41 -10.11
N SER A 530 9.79 -35.18 -10.60
CA SER A 530 9.24 -35.87 -11.75
C SER A 530 8.64 -34.84 -12.70
N PHE A 531 8.95 -34.94 -13.98
CA PHE A 531 8.36 -34.13 -15.03
C PHE A 531 7.93 -35.02 -16.18
N SER A 532 6.95 -34.57 -16.94
CA SER A 532 6.48 -35.19 -18.18
C SER A 532 6.88 -34.29 -19.33
N ILE A 533 7.30 -34.86 -20.46
CA ILE A 533 7.56 -34.07 -21.69
C ILE A 533 6.23 -33.65 -22.34
N ASN A 534 5.15 -34.39 -22.05
CA ASN A 534 3.84 -34.16 -22.65
C ASN A 534 2.97 -33.19 -21.84
N ASP A 535 3.34 -32.90 -20.59
CA ASP A 535 2.61 -31.99 -19.71
C ASP A 535 3.48 -30.77 -19.42
N GLU A 536 2.96 -29.58 -19.68
CA GLU A 536 3.65 -28.33 -19.39
C GLU A 536 3.93 -28.23 -17.87
N TYR A 537 5.17 -27.89 -17.51
CA TYR A 537 5.53 -27.76 -16.11
C TYR A 537 4.84 -26.53 -15.49
N GLU A 538 3.82 -26.77 -14.69
CA GLU A 538 3.23 -25.73 -13.85
C GLU A 538 4.03 -25.59 -12.54
N LYS A 539 4.60 -24.41 -12.32
CA LYS A 539 5.30 -24.10 -11.06
C LYS A 539 4.31 -24.24 -9.90
N GLN A 540 4.58 -25.16 -8.97
CA GLN A 540 3.73 -25.35 -7.78
C GLN A 540 3.68 -24.05 -6.96
N ILE A 541 2.49 -23.46 -6.84
CA ILE A 541 2.26 -22.26 -6.02
C ILE A 541 1.88 -22.70 -4.61
N VAL A 542 2.77 -22.44 -3.65
CA VAL A 542 2.53 -22.75 -2.25
C VAL A 542 1.30 -21.97 -1.77
N GLY A 543 0.39 -22.67 -1.09
CA GLY A 543 -0.84 -22.06 -0.60
C GLY A 543 -2.04 -22.11 -1.58
N TYR A 544 -1.89 -22.66 -2.80
CA TYR A 544 -3.00 -22.80 -3.77
C TYR A 544 -3.84 -24.10 -3.62
N GLY A 545 -3.32 -25.13 -2.95
CA GLY A 545 -4.05 -26.37 -2.65
C GLY A 545 -3.64 -27.58 -3.50
N PRO A 546 -4.49 -28.63 -3.57
CA PRO A 546 -5.89 -28.68 -3.11
C PRO A 546 -6.04 -28.79 -1.58
N TYR A 547 -6.88 -27.95 -0.96
CA TYR A 547 -7.31 -28.12 0.44
C TYR A 547 -8.76 -28.59 0.50
N ASN A 548 -9.01 -29.69 1.22
CA ASN A 548 -10.29 -30.41 1.22
C ASN A 548 -11.41 -29.78 2.08
N SER A 549 -11.21 -28.57 2.62
CA SER A 549 -12.22 -27.89 3.44
C SER A 549 -12.44 -26.45 3.00
N ASN A 550 -13.65 -26.15 2.50
CA ASN A 550 -14.14 -24.77 2.46
C ASN A 550 -14.26 -24.29 3.90
N TYR A 551 -13.27 -23.54 4.37
CA TYR A 551 -13.26 -23.01 5.72
C TYR A 551 -14.21 -21.82 5.79
N THR A 552 -15.46 -22.08 6.17
CA THR A 552 -16.52 -21.09 6.31
C THR A 552 -17.10 -21.10 7.71
N TYR A 553 -17.69 -19.98 8.12
CA TYR A 553 -18.43 -19.91 9.37
C TYR A 553 -19.86 -20.40 9.19
N LYS A 554 -20.44 -21.01 10.24
CA LYS A 554 -21.89 -21.25 10.28
C LYS A 554 -22.60 -19.92 10.52
N LEU A 555 -23.58 -19.61 9.68
CA LEU A 555 -24.30 -18.34 9.72
C LEU A 555 -25.78 -18.54 10.03
N VAL A 556 -26.37 -17.53 10.68
CA VAL A 556 -27.81 -17.44 10.93
C VAL A 556 -28.53 -17.26 9.59
N PRO A 557 -29.42 -18.19 9.21
CA PRO A 557 -30.17 -18.05 7.97
C PRO A 557 -31.27 -16.99 8.09
N ASN A 558 -31.82 -16.58 6.96
CA ASN A 558 -33.06 -15.84 6.95
C ASN A 558 -34.22 -16.79 7.26
N PHE A 559 -34.86 -16.59 8.41
CA PHE A 559 -36.02 -17.38 8.85
C PHE A 559 -37.35 -16.79 8.36
N VAL A 560 -37.37 -15.52 7.93
CA VAL A 560 -38.59 -14.81 7.53
C VAL A 560 -39.27 -15.54 6.35
N GLY A 561 -40.58 -15.75 6.47
CA GLY A 561 -41.40 -16.46 5.49
C GLY A 561 -41.54 -17.97 5.74
N TYR A 562 -40.71 -18.58 6.58
CA TYR A 562 -40.85 -20.00 6.91
C TYR A 562 -41.95 -20.25 7.96
N SER A 563 -42.59 -21.42 7.89
CA SER A 563 -43.46 -21.91 8.97
C SER A 563 -42.62 -22.30 10.19
N GLU A 564 -43.25 -22.37 11.37
CA GLU A 564 -42.58 -22.77 12.61
C GLU A 564 -41.83 -24.11 12.47
N ALA A 565 -42.46 -25.13 11.87
CA ALA A 565 -41.86 -26.44 11.70
C ALA A 565 -40.59 -26.39 10.81
N VAL A 566 -40.63 -25.63 9.71
CA VAL A 566 -39.49 -25.47 8.81
C VAL A 566 -38.38 -24.68 9.48
N ALA A 567 -38.71 -23.59 10.19
CA ALA A 567 -37.75 -22.80 10.94
C ALA A 567 -37.05 -23.62 12.03
N ARG A 568 -37.79 -24.46 12.78
CA ARG A 568 -37.21 -25.40 13.77
C ARG A 568 -36.22 -26.38 13.13
N SER A 569 -36.58 -26.94 11.97
CA SER A 569 -35.72 -27.87 11.24
C SER A 569 -34.43 -27.19 10.75
N ILE A 570 -34.54 -26.00 10.14
CA ILE A 570 -33.39 -25.21 9.69
C ILE A 570 -32.49 -24.83 10.88
N ALA A 571 -33.08 -24.36 11.98
CA ALA A 571 -32.35 -23.96 13.18
C ALA A 571 -31.58 -25.14 13.78
N SER A 572 -32.22 -26.31 13.93
CA SER A 572 -31.58 -27.53 14.44
C SER A 572 -30.40 -27.97 13.57
N ARG A 573 -30.56 -28.00 12.24
CA ARG A 573 -29.46 -28.33 11.29
C ARG A 573 -28.26 -27.38 11.40
N ASN A 574 -28.50 -26.13 11.75
CA ASN A 574 -27.45 -25.12 11.91
C ASN A 574 -26.94 -24.99 13.36
N GLY A 575 -27.46 -25.78 14.30
CA GLY A 575 -27.08 -25.70 15.72
C GLY A 575 -27.58 -24.44 16.43
N ILE A 576 -28.66 -23.84 15.94
CA ILE A 576 -29.26 -22.60 16.46
C ILE A 576 -30.40 -22.96 17.41
N LYS A 577 -30.36 -22.45 18.64
CA LYS A 577 -31.51 -22.51 19.56
C LYS A 577 -32.52 -21.44 19.15
N VAL A 578 -33.78 -21.82 18.98
CA VAL A 578 -34.86 -20.89 18.61
C VAL A 578 -35.98 -20.90 19.64
N VAL A 579 -36.54 -19.73 19.92
CA VAL A 579 -37.75 -19.53 20.72
C VAL A 579 -38.79 -18.87 19.82
N PHE A 580 -40.04 -19.30 19.87
CA PHE A 580 -41.09 -18.73 19.05
C PHE A 580 -41.97 -17.81 19.90
N SER A 581 -42.27 -16.63 19.35
CA SER A 581 -43.22 -15.67 19.92
C SER A 581 -44.45 -15.61 19.02
N GLY A 582 -45.64 -15.76 19.60
CA GLY A 582 -46.90 -15.88 18.86
C GLY A 582 -47.28 -17.33 18.54
N SER A 583 -48.39 -17.51 17.80
CA SER A 583 -48.95 -18.83 17.51
C SER A 583 -49.46 -18.91 16.07
N GLY A 584 -48.97 -19.89 15.31
CA GLY A 584 -49.43 -20.14 13.93
C GLY A 584 -48.91 -19.12 12.90
N GLY A 585 -49.01 -19.48 11.62
CA GLY A 585 -48.53 -18.66 10.51
C GLY A 585 -47.03 -18.84 10.20
N THR A 586 -46.43 -17.80 9.61
CA THR A 586 -45.02 -17.78 9.18
C THR A 586 -44.21 -16.83 10.03
N VAL A 587 -42.90 -17.02 10.08
CA VAL A 587 -41.98 -16.08 10.74
C VAL A 587 -42.03 -14.74 10.02
N VAL A 588 -42.28 -13.66 10.76
CA VAL A 588 -42.31 -12.27 10.25
C VAL A 588 -41.08 -11.47 10.68
N SER A 589 -40.43 -11.88 11.77
CA SER A 589 -39.19 -11.26 12.23
C SER A 589 -38.35 -12.24 13.03
N GLN A 590 -37.04 -11.97 13.07
CA GLN A 590 -36.06 -12.71 13.86
C GLN A 590 -35.23 -11.74 14.71
N SER A 591 -34.94 -12.11 15.94
CA SER A 591 -34.18 -11.25 16.87
C SER A 591 -32.67 -11.19 16.56
N ALA A 592 -32.15 -12.14 15.80
CA ALA A 592 -30.75 -12.17 15.38
C ALA A 592 -30.65 -11.80 13.90
N PRO A 593 -29.74 -10.91 13.49
CA PRO A 593 -29.54 -10.56 12.09
C PRO A 593 -29.20 -11.77 11.21
N VAL A 594 -29.67 -11.74 9.96
CA VAL A 594 -29.28 -12.69 8.92
C VAL A 594 -27.76 -12.60 8.72
N ASN A 595 -27.11 -13.72 8.45
CA ASN A 595 -25.67 -13.85 8.27
C ASN A 595 -24.82 -13.54 9.50
N LYS A 596 -25.43 -13.37 10.68
CA LYS A 596 -24.68 -13.37 11.94
C LYS A 596 -24.03 -14.73 12.17
N ARG A 597 -22.81 -14.72 12.68
CA ARG A 597 -22.10 -15.95 13.04
C ARG A 597 -22.80 -16.69 14.16
N VAL A 598 -23.07 -17.98 13.96
CA VAL A 598 -23.75 -18.83 14.94
C VAL A 598 -22.91 -18.95 16.21
N ASP A 599 -21.59 -19.00 16.09
CA ASP A 599 -20.65 -19.03 17.23
C ASP A 599 -20.60 -17.72 18.03
N LYS A 600 -21.27 -16.66 17.55
CA LYS A 600 -21.39 -15.35 18.20
C LYS A 600 -22.81 -15.04 18.70
N LEU A 601 -23.68 -16.05 18.75
CA LEU A 601 -25.03 -15.89 19.31
C LEU A 601 -25.02 -15.93 20.84
N ASN A 602 -25.62 -14.93 21.46
CA ASN A 602 -25.84 -14.89 22.92
C ASN A 602 -27.20 -15.52 23.26
N GLY A 603 -27.27 -16.85 23.19
CA GLY A 603 -28.47 -17.61 23.56
C GLY A 603 -29.39 -17.96 22.39
N SER A 604 -30.69 -17.96 22.63
CA SER A 604 -31.69 -18.37 21.63
C SER A 604 -32.10 -17.22 20.70
N VAL A 605 -32.35 -17.53 19.43
CA VAL A 605 -32.93 -16.60 18.46
C VAL A 605 -34.45 -16.63 18.60
N THR A 606 -35.06 -15.48 18.91
CA THR A 606 -36.51 -15.35 18.96
C THR A 606 -37.06 -15.14 17.56
N LEU A 607 -38.00 -15.98 17.14
CA LEU A 607 -38.71 -15.91 15.87
C LEU A 607 -40.17 -15.54 16.13
N THR A 608 -40.61 -14.41 15.58
CA THR A 608 -41.98 -13.92 15.75
C THR A 608 -42.87 -14.46 14.65
N LEU A 609 -44.02 -15.05 14.98
CA LEU A 609 -44.97 -15.63 14.05
C LEU A 609 -46.13 -14.68 13.72
N SER A 610 -46.63 -14.70 12.48
CA SER A 610 -47.72 -13.82 12.03
C SER A 610 -49.08 -14.09 12.68
N GLY A 611 -49.31 -15.28 13.24
CA GLY A 611 -50.62 -15.67 13.78
C GLY A 611 -50.95 -15.11 15.17
N SER A 612 -50.08 -14.27 15.76
CA SER A 612 -50.42 -13.50 16.96
C SER A 612 -51.31 -12.29 16.63
N SER A 613 -52.60 -12.53 16.45
CA SER A 613 -53.60 -11.46 16.57
C SER A 613 -54.04 -11.38 18.03
N LYS A 614 -53.62 -10.32 18.74
CA LYS A 614 -54.44 -9.75 19.82
C LYS A 614 -54.81 -8.34 19.40
N SER A 615 -56.10 -8.20 19.10
CA SER A 615 -56.84 -6.94 19.12
C SER A 615 -56.46 -6.14 20.36
N ASN A 616 -56.07 -4.88 20.14
CA ASN A 616 -56.37 -3.79 21.06
C ASN A 616 -56.79 -2.61 20.21
N THR A 617 -58.10 -2.50 20.02
CA THR A 617 -58.77 -1.28 19.58
C THR A 617 -58.85 -0.35 20.79
N THR A 618 -58.12 0.77 20.80
CA THR A 618 -58.71 2.10 21.04
C THR A 618 -57.75 3.25 20.71
N THR A 619 -58.18 4.00 19.70
CA THR A 619 -58.11 5.45 19.47
C THR A 619 -56.80 6.13 19.06
N GLU A 620 -56.84 6.55 17.79
CA GLU A 620 -56.09 7.58 17.09
C GLU A 620 -55.82 8.87 17.89
N SER A 621 -54.63 9.44 17.69
CA SER A 621 -54.57 10.74 17.00
C SER A 621 -53.37 10.78 16.08
N SER A 622 -53.64 11.22 14.86
CA SER A 622 -52.85 11.17 13.64
C SER A 622 -51.76 12.24 13.55
N LYS A 623 -50.67 11.92 12.86
CA LYS A 623 -50.26 12.60 11.61
C LYS A 623 -49.26 11.76 10.81
N ASP A 624 -49.85 11.10 9.81
CA ASP A 624 -49.29 10.61 8.55
C ASP A 624 -48.63 11.80 7.78
N THR A 625 -47.79 11.67 6.75
CA THR A 625 -47.97 10.75 5.62
C THR A 625 -46.72 10.67 4.74
N SER A 626 -46.43 9.45 4.30
CA SER A 626 -45.80 9.13 3.03
C SER A 626 -46.76 9.39 1.87
N LYS A 627 -46.24 9.61 0.64
CA LYS A 627 -47.01 9.37 -0.59
C LYS A 627 -46.17 8.56 -1.57
N ASN A 628 -46.67 7.38 -1.88
CA ASN A 628 -46.41 6.64 -3.10
C ASN A 628 -47.77 6.49 -3.79
N ASN A 629 -47.84 6.57 -5.12
CA ASN A 629 -49.06 6.26 -5.85
C ASN A 629 -48.71 5.54 -7.15
N ASN A 630 -49.22 4.31 -7.27
CA ASN A 630 -49.42 3.64 -8.53
C ASN A 630 -50.72 2.86 -8.39
N ASN A 631 -51.69 3.09 -9.29
CA ASN A 631 -52.79 2.15 -9.47
C ASN A 631 -53.41 2.29 -10.87
N ASN A 632 -53.61 1.13 -11.48
CA ASN A 632 -54.31 0.88 -12.74
C ASN A 632 -55.69 0.28 -12.41
N ASN A 633 -56.77 0.73 -13.07
CA ASN A 633 -57.67 -0.13 -13.86
C ASN A 633 -59.01 0.54 -14.26
N ASN A 634 -59.24 0.58 -15.58
CA ASN A 634 -60.45 0.33 -16.40
C ASN A 634 -61.86 0.34 -15.77
N ASN A 635 -62.80 1.08 -16.39
CA ASN A 635 -63.68 0.57 -17.46
C ASN A 635 -64.67 1.64 -18.03
N LYS A 636 -64.85 1.62 -19.37
CA LYS A 636 -66.02 1.96 -20.26
C LYS A 636 -66.90 3.19 -19.94
N ASP A 637 -67.35 4.02 -20.89
CA ASP A 637 -68.07 3.72 -22.14
C ASP A 637 -68.23 5.01 -23.01
N LYS A 638 -68.29 4.84 -24.35
CA LYS A 638 -68.98 5.63 -25.41
C LYS A 638 -68.81 7.16 -25.59
N GLY A 639 -68.47 7.54 -26.83
CA GLY A 639 -69.40 8.33 -27.68
C GLY A 639 -68.98 9.71 -28.22
N THR A 640 -68.43 9.72 -29.44
CA THR A 640 -68.71 10.61 -30.61
C THR A 640 -68.48 12.14 -30.60
N SER A 641 -67.75 12.56 -31.66
CA SER A 641 -67.92 13.77 -32.52
C SER A 641 -67.63 15.15 -31.90
N SER A 642 -67.03 16.16 -32.53
CA SER A 642 -66.47 16.47 -33.86
C SER A 642 -65.89 17.89 -33.72
N ASP A 643 -64.77 18.23 -34.38
CA ASP A 643 -64.77 19.29 -35.40
C ASP A 643 -63.41 19.50 -36.06
N GLU A 644 -63.51 19.81 -37.34
CA GLU A 644 -62.50 19.91 -38.39
C GLU A 644 -61.65 21.19 -38.35
N THR A 645 -60.43 21.11 -38.87
CA THR A 645 -59.91 21.92 -40.02
C THR A 645 -58.54 21.35 -40.43
N LYS A 646 -58.35 20.60 -41.54
CA LYS A 646 -58.14 21.01 -42.96
C LYS A 646 -57.01 22.06 -43.11
N LYS A 647 -55.92 21.87 -43.87
CA LYS A 647 -55.80 21.40 -45.26
C LYS A 647 -54.31 21.26 -45.68
N ASP A 648 -54.05 20.30 -46.58
CA ASP A 648 -53.23 20.37 -47.82
C ASP A 648 -51.68 20.53 -47.68
N ASP A 649 -50.79 19.89 -48.46
CA ASP A 649 -50.89 19.13 -49.71
C ASP A 649 -49.55 18.41 -50.02
N GLU A 650 -49.65 17.28 -50.77
CA GLU A 650 -48.72 16.75 -51.81
C GLU A 650 -47.25 16.35 -51.47
N LYS A 651 -46.61 15.32 -52.07
CA LYS A 651 -46.94 14.15 -52.92
C LYS A 651 -45.62 13.36 -53.11
N ASP A 652 -45.74 12.04 -53.30
CA ASP A 652 -45.08 11.15 -54.29
C ASP A 652 -43.52 11.09 -54.36
N ASP A 653 -42.82 9.97 -54.65
CA ASP A 653 -43.18 8.61 -55.05
C ASP A 653 -41.95 7.66 -55.00
N GLU A 654 -42.25 6.36 -54.87
CA GLU A 654 -41.65 5.14 -55.49
C GLU A 654 -40.15 4.79 -55.39
N LYS A 655 -39.81 3.62 -54.79
CA LYS A 655 -39.54 2.26 -55.37
C LYS A 655 -38.18 2.16 -56.10
N ASP A 656 -37.36 1.12 -55.97
CA ASP A 656 -37.61 -0.28 -56.31
C ASP A 656 -36.63 -1.27 -55.65
N ASP A 657 -37.04 -2.52 -55.73
CA ASP A 657 -36.55 -3.78 -55.15
C ASP A 657 -35.72 -4.60 -56.18
N ILE A 658 -35.30 -5.82 -55.77
CA ILE A 658 -34.70 -6.95 -56.57
C ILE A 658 -33.16 -6.91 -56.67
N GLY A 659 -32.35 -7.95 -56.39
CA GLY A 659 -32.57 -9.38 -56.13
C GLY A 659 -31.42 -10.22 -56.73
N SER A 660 -30.69 -10.93 -55.85
CA SER A 660 -30.28 -12.35 -55.90
C SER A 660 -29.46 -12.94 -57.08
N ASP A 661 -28.37 -13.67 -56.75
CA ASP A 661 -28.23 -15.14 -56.98
C ASP A 661 -26.82 -15.69 -56.64
N ASP A 662 -26.78 -16.45 -55.55
CA ASP A 662 -26.31 -17.83 -55.31
C ASP A 662 -25.18 -18.53 -56.13
N LYS A 663 -24.26 -19.22 -55.42
CA LYS A 663 -23.94 -20.67 -55.59
C LYS A 663 -22.88 -21.23 -54.62
N THR A 664 -23.36 -22.06 -53.68
CA THR A 664 -22.91 -23.41 -53.23
C THR A 664 -21.51 -23.97 -53.55
N THR A 665 -20.88 -24.62 -52.54
CA THR A 665 -20.69 -26.10 -52.49
C THR A 665 -20.22 -26.61 -51.11
N SER A 666 -20.83 -27.72 -50.68
CA SER A 666 -20.50 -28.54 -49.51
C SER A 666 -19.73 -29.80 -49.93
N SER A 667 -18.95 -30.41 -49.03
CA SER A 667 -18.92 -31.88 -48.89
C SER A 667 -18.36 -32.29 -47.53
N ASP A 668 -18.88 -33.42 -47.05
CA ASP A 668 -18.83 -33.98 -45.71
C ASP A 668 -18.19 -35.39 -45.76
N GLU A 669 -17.95 -35.99 -44.59
CA GLU A 669 -17.68 -37.42 -44.30
C GLU A 669 -16.30 -38.06 -44.57
N THR A 670 -15.62 -38.60 -43.54
CA THR A 670 -15.79 -40.00 -43.03
C THR A 670 -14.84 -40.36 -41.86
N LYS A 671 -15.33 -41.17 -40.91
CA LYS A 671 -14.61 -41.89 -39.85
C LYS A 671 -13.91 -43.17 -40.37
N LYS A 672 -12.80 -43.60 -39.72
CA LYS A 672 -12.58 -45.02 -39.33
C LYS A 672 -11.40 -45.23 -38.37
N ASP A 673 -11.61 -46.15 -37.43
CA ASP A 673 -10.74 -46.67 -36.39
C ASP A 673 -9.69 -47.71 -36.88
N GLU A 674 -8.76 -48.01 -35.95
CA GLU A 674 -8.00 -49.25 -35.71
C GLU A 674 -6.50 -49.37 -36.10
N LYS A 675 -5.72 -49.58 -35.02
CA LYS A 675 -4.65 -50.58 -34.78
C LYS A 675 -3.19 -50.36 -35.26
N SER A 676 -2.35 -50.32 -34.21
CA SER A 676 -1.22 -51.24 -33.95
C SER A 676 0.17 -50.96 -34.54
N SER A 677 1.07 -50.69 -33.59
CA SER A 677 2.42 -51.23 -33.41
C SER A 677 3.63 -50.70 -34.20
N ASN A 678 4.63 -50.34 -33.38
CA ASN A 678 6.03 -50.73 -33.42
C ASN A 678 7.07 -49.81 -34.11
N GLY A 679 7.98 -49.32 -33.27
CA GLY A 679 9.43 -49.40 -33.51
C GLY A 679 10.12 -48.16 -34.08
N GLY A 680 11.16 -47.69 -33.39
CA GLY A 680 12.22 -46.91 -34.04
C GLY A 680 12.95 -45.93 -33.13
N ASN A 681 14.13 -46.34 -32.68
CA ASN A 681 15.20 -45.54 -32.09
C ASN A 681 15.35 -44.13 -32.69
N ASN A 682 15.47 -43.10 -31.85
CA ASN A 682 16.74 -42.43 -31.52
C ASN A 682 16.54 -41.34 -30.46
#